data_AF-A0A9J6CMP1-F1
#
_entry.id   AF-A0A9J6CMP1-F1
#
_cell.length_a   1.000
_cell.length_b   1.000
_cell.length_c   1.000
_cell.angle_alpha   90.00
_cell.angle_beta   90.00
_cell.angle_gamma   90.00
#
_symmetry.space_group_name_H-M   'P 1'
#
loop_
_entity.id
_entity.type
_entity.pdbx_description
1 polymer ?
#
loop_
_entity_poly.entity_id
_entity_poly.type
_entity_poly.pdbx_seq_one_letter_code
_entity_poly.pdbx_strand_id
1 'polypeptide(L)'
;MWLRKLEYLDEKWLKCNLNAALKDQYFTRAAIFNTLIQDSEISDTKFQPVVNSSGRNSYLRSDGKYYCGAKILNCSCCDGVCGPASSCVCDSCQLVPASLELPDDFQNHQEKANDFSFSSESCFESWMWGPIPDDNQLNTCIKKLLAEQRKICLQASENSLSSFSLKMILCIYERYFVALSRSKCTKSTANNRESLYIDDKSRNYENETKEIPLSKSEKVKHELAKIGTRTALNFFFTSLKRAWKSGDTELCSELLSDTLEAIQLSLEPGGLFDTSSVSTLWMEAIEKSIKFLRQIVCNESEGEQQIPKPDRNIALNLLLELEMQKGNLAGSLEGVLLLLTVAEMSHNNSDNRQTPLSSNGIPLVKILCRYSEINKDNSYLTTSDHHSFSPTESFLRFLSLPDGEEIEEDLIDPQQAAVIIMSHLDRLCRSHLPSKIWTSRIQNYRNQQIISLGYNGLSPEFNIFSSESEDKWMYDYTRNSNYSAPTIDFGANIVVDQIACSENTILLLSTTGEVYEVKLHSDQTKATKVDGFDSTVSKIFSHCEGKHFIAITSNNEVYSWGCGDNGRLGLGDDNLSMQKPTKITALSDKQVVGASCGANYSAVFTNHGELYTFGHGLYGKLGHGSSDDKNVPTLVNALKSHKIIDVACGDTHTLCVNDQGKVFAFGDCDFGKLGVGTTNGAQVPILVESLSNIKNVYCGSHFSMAISCDGNSIYTWGKNGRLGHENIIEDLYVPKKIEGLNGKKVEKVSVGSTHCLLLMENGELFGFGKNDFQQICPPCITKDTVIAKPILTTPPFLKISGISCGSTQSIIWSHSAMICIPPRIPFVVDLSEQTFRLLDQLLSCVCGNIQANASAQTTNNGHPPNQEAECIAVASLNLMCLQFHAMICNNISPKKVGLTGARLKSIKSRILQLSGGNSILKTIQEAAQSALQVGWSILLPTPSERAQTLTSLLPDPSQASAHRFMTDLLVGSIMAEGGLETALNQIIHSESHDCEQLPLLDLLKQLLHNNSTLTQTRLNQLLIENLTKTNDELIITDTSSPSIDLLHKFQRLLLSHICAASNIGNDLSGAESLLESYIILMSSLCVSTLTKAQEVIMQEKENVAIILQCDISDSLLYELLLGLILVQKER
;
A
#
# COMPACT_ATOMS: atom_id res chain seq x y z
N MET A 1 -9.19 40.69 -0.78
CA MET A 1 -9.76 41.11 -2.07
C MET A 1 -11.15 40.54 -2.21
N TRP A 2 -12.12 41.37 -2.55
CA TRP A 2 -13.52 41.00 -2.71
C TRP A 2 -13.90 41.12 -4.19
N LEU A 3 -14.47 40.06 -4.76
CA LEU A 3 -14.88 40.02 -6.16
C LEU A 3 -16.32 40.54 -6.32
N ARG A 4 -16.48 41.54 -7.19
CA ARG A 4 -17.73 42.17 -7.59
C ARG A 4 -18.07 41.80 -9.02
N LYS A 5 -19.23 41.18 -9.22
CA LYS A 5 -19.59 40.52 -10.49
C LYS A 5 -20.59 41.39 -11.28
N LEU A 6 -20.09 42.24 -12.18
CA LEU A 6 -20.86 43.20 -12.95
C LEU A 6 -21.54 42.54 -14.15
N GLU A 7 -22.87 42.53 -14.17
CA GLU A 7 -23.68 41.80 -15.17
C GLU A 7 -23.42 42.23 -16.62
N TYR A 8 -23.16 43.53 -16.86
CA TYR A 8 -22.89 44.02 -18.22
C TYR A 8 -21.57 43.54 -18.82
N LEU A 9 -20.67 42.95 -18.00
CA LEU A 9 -19.40 42.37 -18.45
C LEU A 9 -19.47 40.85 -18.64
N ASP A 10 -20.63 40.22 -18.40
CA ASP A 10 -20.77 38.76 -18.46
C ASP A 10 -20.44 38.20 -19.86
N GLU A 11 -20.78 38.90 -20.95
CA GLU A 11 -20.42 38.49 -22.32
C GLU A 11 -18.91 38.54 -22.60
N LYS A 12 -18.19 39.48 -21.97
CA LYS A 12 -16.72 39.59 -22.07
C LYS A 12 -16.07 38.34 -21.45
N TRP A 13 -16.54 37.95 -20.27
CA TRP A 13 -16.04 36.79 -19.53
C TRP A 13 -16.36 35.45 -20.19
N LEU A 14 -17.52 35.29 -20.82
CA LEU A 14 -17.87 34.07 -21.55
C LEU A 14 -16.98 33.81 -22.79
N LYS A 15 -16.34 34.85 -23.33
CA LYS A 15 -15.41 34.76 -24.47
C LYS A 15 -13.95 34.58 -24.05
N CYS A 16 -13.64 34.59 -22.75
CA CYS A 16 -12.27 34.41 -22.27
C CYS A 16 -11.80 32.95 -22.41
N ASN A 17 -10.58 32.75 -22.90
CA ASN A 17 -9.97 31.43 -23.05
C ASN A 17 -9.38 30.94 -21.71
N LEU A 18 -10.17 30.21 -20.92
CA LEU A 18 -9.73 29.64 -19.64
C LEU A 18 -8.61 28.63 -19.77
N ASN A 19 -8.53 27.89 -20.88
CA ASN A 19 -7.46 26.92 -21.10
C ASN A 19 -6.08 27.60 -21.21
N ALA A 20 -6.02 28.78 -21.82
CA ALA A 20 -4.78 29.56 -21.88
C ALA A 20 -4.35 30.08 -20.51
N ALA A 21 -5.30 30.48 -19.64
CA ALA A 21 -5.01 30.95 -18.28
C ALA A 21 -4.46 29.86 -17.34
N LEU A 22 -4.73 28.59 -17.66
CA LEU A 22 -4.29 27.42 -16.89
C LEU A 22 -2.90 26.93 -17.30
N LYS A 23 -2.58 26.96 -18.61
CA LYS A 23 -1.31 26.45 -19.15
C LYS A 23 -0.15 27.43 -18.99
N ASP A 24 -0.38 28.74 -19.12
CA ASP A 24 0.69 29.75 -19.03
C ASP A 24 0.67 30.45 -17.66
N GLN A 25 1.68 30.18 -16.83
CA GLN A 25 1.65 30.49 -15.39
C GLN A 25 1.73 31.98 -15.05
N TYR A 26 2.29 32.83 -15.92
CA TYR A 26 2.57 34.24 -15.55
C TYR A 26 1.94 35.28 -16.47
N PHE A 27 2.10 35.20 -17.79
CA PHE A 27 1.76 36.34 -18.66
C PHE A 27 0.26 36.44 -18.95
N THR A 28 -0.36 35.35 -19.41
CA THR A 28 -1.79 35.36 -19.77
C THR A 28 -2.70 35.42 -18.54
N ARG A 29 -2.33 34.76 -17.44
CA ARG A 29 -3.07 34.78 -16.17
C ARG A 29 -3.06 36.16 -15.52
N ALA A 30 -1.90 36.79 -15.43
CA ALA A 30 -1.80 38.15 -14.90
C ALA A 30 -2.54 39.16 -15.79
N ALA A 31 -2.50 39.00 -17.12
CA ALA A 31 -3.26 39.84 -18.03
C ALA A 31 -4.78 39.75 -17.78
N ILE A 32 -5.34 38.53 -17.66
CA ILE A 32 -6.76 38.32 -17.38
C ILE A 32 -7.13 38.84 -15.98
N PHE A 33 -6.30 38.58 -14.97
CA PHE A 33 -6.54 39.09 -13.62
C PHE A 33 -6.47 40.63 -13.57
N ASN A 34 -5.54 41.25 -14.30
CA ASN A 34 -5.45 42.70 -14.42
C ASN A 34 -6.69 43.30 -15.11
N THR A 35 -7.38 42.57 -15.98
CA THR A 35 -8.68 43.04 -16.52
C THR A 35 -9.76 43.12 -15.44
N LEU A 36 -9.79 42.24 -14.44
CA LEU A 36 -10.71 42.34 -13.29
C LEU A 36 -10.44 43.61 -12.47
N ILE A 37 -9.16 43.96 -12.29
CA ILE A 37 -8.75 45.17 -11.58
C ILE A 37 -9.14 46.42 -12.39
N GLN A 38 -8.86 46.42 -13.70
CA GLN A 38 -9.20 47.52 -14.61
C GLN A 38 -10.71 47.74 -14.70
N ASP A 39 -11.51 46.67 -14.71
CA ASP A 39 -12.97 46.74 -14.75
C ASP A 39 -13.60 47.10 -13.38
N SER A 40 -12.77 47.31 -12.35
CA SER A 40 -13.20 47.58 -10.96
C SER A 40 -14.07 46.48 -10.35
N GLU A 41 -13.86 45.23 -10.80
CA GLU A 41 -14.52 44.04 -10.26
C GLU A 41 -13.79 43.50 -9.01
N ILE A 42 -12.63 44.05 -8.62
CA ILE A 42 -11.91 43.66 -7.39
C ILE A 42 -11.67 44.89 -6.50
N SER A 43 -11.96 44.77 -5.20
CA SER A 43 -11.60 45.78 -4.19
C SER A 43 -10.99 45.18 -2.93
N ASP A 44 -10.31 46.01 -2.15
CA ASP A 44 -9.80 45.65 -0.82
C ASP A 44 -10.82 45.86 0.30
N THR A 45 -11.80 46.74 0.10
CA THR A 45 -12.88 47.01 1.07
C THR A 45 -14.14 46.22 0.75
N LYS A 46 -14.78 45.66 1.79
CA LYS A 46 -16.03 44.90 1.65
C LYS A 46 -17.15 45.82 1.16
N PHE A 47 -17.73 45.53 0.00
CA PHE A 47 -18.82 46.32 -0.56
C PHE A 47 -20.08 46.17 0.30
N GLN A 48 -20.57 47.28 0.90
CA GLN A 48 -21.90 47.34 1.50
C GLN A 48 -22.89 47.83 0.43
N PRO A 49 -23.75 46.97 -0.13
CA PRO A 49 -24.77 47.40 -1.09
C PRO A 49 -25.87 48.19 -0.37
N VAL A 50 -26.34 49.27 -0.99
CA VAL A 50 -27.52 50.01 -0.54
C VAL A 50 -28.60 49.88 -1.60
N VAL A 51 -29.86 49.70 -1.22
CA VAL A 51 -30.95 49.57 -2.20
C VAL A 51 -31.34 50.95 -2.71
N ASN A 52 -31.31 51.14 -4.02
CA ASN A 52 -31.71 52.39 -4.66
C ASN A 52 -33.24 52.50 -4.82
N SER A 53 -33.72 53.65 -5.28
CA SER A 53 -35.15 53.92 -5.54
C SER A 53 -35.81 52.96 -6.55
N SER A 54 -35.03 52.22 -7.33
CA SER A 54 -35.51 51.17 -8.25
C SER A 54 -35.49 49.75 -7.66
N GLY A 55 -35.24 49.59 -6.36
CA GLY A 55 -35.21 48.29 -5.68
C GLY A 55 -33.98 47.44 -6.00
N ARG A 56 -32.92 48.03 -6.57
CA ARG A 56 -31.67 47.34 -6.93
C ARG A 56 -30.53 47.74 -6.03
N ASN A 57 -29.62 46.81 -5.79
CA ASN A 57 -28.40 47.07 -5.04
C ASN A 57 -27.52 48.06 -5.81
N SER A 58 -27.35 49.25 -5.24
CA SER A 58 -26.40 50.26 -5.65
C SER A 58 -25.18 50.23 -4.75
N TYR A 59 -24.05 50.66 -5.30
CA TYR A 59 -22.76 50.57 -4.65
C TYR A 59 -22.07 51.93 -4.67
N LEU A 60 -21.46 52.28 -3.55
CA LEU A 60 -20.72 53.53 -3.38
C LEU A 60 -19.44 53.51 -4.21
N ARG A 61 -19.18 54.60 -4.94
CA ARG A 61 -17.94 54.87 -5.67
C ARG A 61 -16.96 55.62 -4.78
N SER A 62 -15.70 55.69 -5.24
CA SER A 62 -14.65 56.52 -4.64
C SER A 62 -14.94 58.02 -4.65
N ASP A 63 -15.87 58.49 -5.50
CA ASP A 63 -16.31 59.90 -5.57
C ASP A 63 -17.52 60.23 -4.65
N GLY A 64 -17.96 59.26 -3.82
CA GLY A 64 -19.09 59.41 -2.90
C GLY A 64 -20.47 59.19 -3.51
N LYS A 65 -20.58 58.76 -4.78
CA LYS A 65 -21.87 58.55 -5.48
C LYS A 65 -22.20 57.07 -5.66
N TYR A 66 -23.49 56.74 -5.73
CA TYR A 66 -23.98 55.36 -5.89
C TYR A 66 -24.30 55.01 -7.35
N TYR A 67 -24.03 53.76 -7.75
CA TYR A 67 -24.38 53.23 -9.07
C TYR A 67 -24.86 51.77 -9.00
N CYS A 68 -25.78 51.38 -9.88
CA CYS A 68 -26.51 50.09 -9.80
C CYS A 68 -26.16 49.06 -10.87
N GLY A 69 -25.29 49.37 -11.85
CA GLY A 69 -24.89 48.40 -12.89
C GLY A 69 -25.93 48.16 -13.98
N ALA A 70 -27.10 48.79 -13.92
CA ALA A 70 -28.21 48.53 -14.83
C ALA A 70 -28.03 49.22 -16.20
N LYS A 71 -28.53 48.55 -17.25
CA LYS A 71 -28.72 49.16 -18.56
C LYS A 71 -30.00 50.01 -18.54
N ILE A 72 -29.89 51.33 -18.45
CA ILE A 72 -31.00 52.27 -18.44
C ILE A 72 -31.07 52.91 -19.83
N LEU A 73 -31.99 52.41 -20.67
CA LEU A 73 -32.15 52.84 -22.06
C LEU A 73 -32.44 54.35 -22.23
N ASN A 74 -32.86 55.05 -21.16
CA ASN A 74 -33.24 56.46 -21.16
C ASN A 74 -32.28 57.40 -20.36
N CYS A 75 -31.11 56.96 -19.85
CA CYS A 75 -30.14 57.89 -19.24
C CYS A 75 -29.36 58.59 -20.37
N SER A 76 -29.38 59.93 -20.41
CA SER A 76 -28.56 60.73 -21.33
C SER A 76 -27.14 61.00 -20.78
N CYS A 77 -26.88 60.62 -19.53
CA CYS A 77 -25.61 60.88 -18.83
C CYS A 77 -24.61 59.71 -18.92
N CYS A 78 -25.02 58.55 -19.42
CA CYS A 78 -24.16 57.43 -19.80
C CYS A 78 -24.76 56.75 -21.03
N ASP A 79 -23.95 56.07 -21.86
CA ASP A 79 -24.39 55.31 -23.05
C ASP A 79 -25.26 54.09 -22.68
N GLY A 80 -26.38 54.35 -22.03
CA GLY A 80 -27.33 53.38 -21.54
C GLY A 80 -26.83 52.46 -20.44
N VAL A 81 -25.59 52.56 -19.92
CA VAL A 81 -25.04 51.64 -18.90
C VAL A 81 -24.50 52.39 -17.67
N CYS A 82 -25.05 52.10 -16.49
CA CYS A 82 -24.64 52.72 -15.23
C CYS A 82 -23.44 51.97 -14.60
N GLY A 83 -22.21 52.45 -14.80
CA GLY A 83 -20.96 51.82 -14.34
C GLY A 83 -20.02 52.73 -13.53
N PRO A 84 -18.94 52.19 -12.94
CA PRO A 84 -17.98 52.91 -12.07
C PRO A 84 -17.17 53.98 -12.79
N ALA A 85 -17.10 53.93 -14.12
CA ALA A 85 -16.44 54.92 -14.97
C ALA A 85 -17.44 55.93 -15.58
N SER A 86 -18.74 55.70 -15.45
CA SER A 86 -19.77 56.53 -16.08
C SER A 86 -20.24 57.66 -15.15
N SER A 87 -20.32 58.89 -15.65
CA SER A 87 -20.74 60.07 -14.87
C SER A 87 -22.27 60.19 -14.71
N CYS A 88 -23.05 59.10 -14.86
CA CYS A 88 -24.52 59.19 -14.88
C CYS A 88 -25.07 59.49 -13.48
N VAL A 89 -25.87 60.56 -13.39
CA VAL A 89 -26.62 60.98 -12.20
C VAL A 89 -28.09 60.76 -12.53
N CYS A 90 -28.56 59.51 -12.39
CA CYS A 90 -29.98 59.19 -12.59
C CYS A 90 -30.70 59.10 -11.24
N ASP A 91 -31.95 59.57 -11.19
CA ASP A 91 -32.80 59.51 -9.98
C ASP A 91 -32.99 58.07 -9.47
N SER A 92 -32.89 57.09 -10.36
CA SER A 92 -32.94 55.66 -10.04
C SER A 92 -31.78 55.17 -9.16
N CYS A 93 -30.66 55.90 -9.10
CA CYS A 93 -29.49 55.55 -8.26
C CYS A 93 -29.42 56.36 -6.95
N GLN A 94 -30.41 57.22 -6.68
CA GLN A 94 -30.50 57.93 -5.40
C GLN A 94 -31.02 57.01 -4.29
N LEU A 95 -30.58 57.33 -3.05
CA LEU A 95 -30.98 56.64 -1.83
C LEU A 95 -32.49 56.80 -1.60
N VAL A 96 -33.18 55.72 -1.24
CA VAL A 96 -34.52 55.83 -0.67
C VAL A 96 -34.38 56.46 0.72
N PRO A 97 -35.05 57.58 1.04
CA PRO A 97 -35.01 58.13 2.39
C PRO A 97 -35.59 57.10 3.36
N ALA A 98 -34.76 56.60 4.26
CA ALA A 98 -35.14 55.63 5.27
C ALA A 98 -36.18 56.25 6.22
N SER A 99 -37.45 55.93 5.98
CA SER A 99 -38.53 56.10 6.95
C SER A 99 -39.23 54.75 7.08
N LEU A 100 -38.62 53.88 7.89
CA LEU A 100 -39.22 52.76 8.60
C LEU A 100 -38.10 52.14 9.43
N GLU A 101 -38.35 52.07 10.73
CA GLU A 101 -37.45 51.69 11.82
C GLU A 101 -36.72 50.36 11.54
N LEU A 102 -35.40 50.35 11.70
CA LEU A 102 -34.61 49.13 11.75
C LEU A 102 -34.76 48.51 13.15
N PRO A 103 -35.05 47.19 13.27
CA PRO A 103 -35.12 46.50 14.55
C PRO A 103 -33.77 46.50 15.28
N ASP A 104 -33.82 46.51 16.62
CA ASP A 104 -32.72 46.59 17.61
C ASP A 104 -31.58 45.55 17.51
N ASP A 105 -31.55 44.70 16.48
CA ASP A 105 -30.52 43.67 16.30
C ASP A 105 -29.18 44.21 15.73
N PHE A 106 -29.10 45.51 15.40
CA PHE A 106 -27.91 46.12 14.80
C PHE A 106 -26.92 46.76 15.78
N GLN A 107 -27.26 46.94 17.06
CA GLN A 107 -26.29 47.40 18.07
C GLN A 107 -25.51 46.25 18.74
N ASN A 108 -26.09 45.04 18.82
CA ASN A 108 -25.43 43.89 19.47
C ASN A 108 -24.34 43.19 18.64
N HIS A 109 -24.24 43.49 17.34
CA HIS A 109 -23.21 42.90 16.47
C HIS A 109 -21.92 43.73 16.37
N GLN A 110 -21.91 44.99 16.82
CA GLN A 110 -20.67 45.77 16.96
C GLN A 110 -19.95 45.51 18.29
N GLU A 111 -20.65 45.10 19.35
CA GLU A 111 -20.00 44.77 20.63
C GLU A 111 -19.31 43.39 20.62
N LYS A 112 -19.84 42.39 19.89
CA LYS A 112 -19.19 41.07 19.77
C LYS A 112 -17.99 41.02 18.81
N ALA A 113 -17.73 42.09 18.04
CA ALA A 113 -16.56 42.20 17.17
C ALA A 113 -15.37 42.92 17.85
N ASN A 114 -15.61 43.61 18.97
CA ASN A 114 -14.56 44.30 19.74
C ASN A 114 -13.89 43.41 20.81
N ASP A 115 -14.37 42.18 21.03
CA ASP A 115 -13.77 41.24 22.00
C ASP A 115 -12.42 40.62 21.55
N PHE A 116 -11.89 41.00 20.38
CA PHE A 116 -10.59 40.55 19.86
C PHE A 116 -9.55 41.67 19.66
N SER A 117 -9.79 42.88 20.17
CA SER A 117 -8.91 44.04 19.94
C SER A 117 -8.03 44.42 21.13
N PHE A 118 -7.39 43.45 21.81
CA PHE A 118 -6.31 43.75 22.76
C PHE A 118 -5.04 43.02 22.35
N SER A 119 -4.07 43.77 21.79
CA SER A 119 -2.76 43.27 21.34
C SER A 119 -1.89 42.82 22.52
N SER A 120 -0.94 41.90 22.30
CA SER A 120 0.02 41.49 23.35
C SER A 120 0.82 42.67 23.92
N GLU A 121 0.97 43.73 23.12
CA GLU A 121 1.62 45.00 23.49
C GLU A 121 0.97 45.64 24.73
N SER A 122 -0.36 45.55 24.87
CA SER A 122 -1.07 46.05 26.06
C SER A 122 -0.76 45.25 27.33
N CYS A 123 -0.48 43.94 27.21
CA CYS A 123 -0.05 43.12 28.35
C CYS A 123 1.36 43.52 28.79
N PHE A 124 2.27 43.71 27.83
CA PHE A 124 3.64 44.16 28.11
C PHE A 124 3.68 45.57 28.70
N GLU A 125 2.88 46.51 28.20
CA GLU A 125 2.79 47.86 28.79
C GLU A 125 2.26 47.84 30.23
N SER A 126 1.26 46.98 30.53
CA SER A 126 0.77 46.84 31.91
C SER A 126 1.80 46.26 32.86
N TRP A 127 2.71 45.41 32.36
CA TRP A 127 3.76 44.77 33.15
C TRP A 127 5.01 45.64 33.27
N MET A 128 5.29 46.51 32.29
CA MET A 128 6.43 47.43 32.33
C MET A 128 6.37 48.40 33.52
N TRP A 129 5.16 48.75 33.99
CA TRP A 129 4.95 49.68 35.10
C TRP A 129 4.13 49.08 36.26
N GLY A 130 3.94 47.75 36.28
CA GLY A 130 3.11 47.03 37.24
C GLY A 130 3.87 45.96 38.06
N PRO A 131 3.19 45.27 38.99
CA PRO A 131 3.77 44.15 39.73
C PRO A 131 4.08 42.95 38.81
N ILE A 132 5.00 42.09 39.25
CA ILE A 132 5.42 40.87 38.52
C ILE A 132 4.19 40.01 38.21
N PRO A 133 3.99 39.56 36.96
CA PRO A 133 2.80 38.81 36.57
C PRO A 133 2.79 37.40 37.17
N ASP A 134 1.62 36.99 37.67
CA ASP A 134 1.33 35.64 38.17
C ASP A 134 1.31 34.60 37.03
N ASP A 135 1.52 33.32 37.35
CA ASP A 135 1.55 32.22 36.35
C ASP A 135 0.31 32.15 35.44
N ASN A 136 -0.86 32.55 35.96
CA ASN A 136 -2.07 32.64 35.15
C ASN A 136 -2.04 33.81 34.15
N GLN A 137 -1.45 34.94 34.52
CA GLN A 137 -1.29 36.09 33.63
C GLN A 137 -0.25 35.79 32.54
N LEU A 138 0.84 35.11 32.90
CA LEU A 138 1.86 34.59 31.98
C LEU A 138 1.26 33.59 30.98
N ASN A 139 0.53 32.59 31.45
CA ASN A 139 -0.14 31.61 30.59
C ASN A 139 -1.16 32.26 29.64
N THR A 140 -1.85 33.31 30.10
CA THR A 140 -2.79 34.07 29.26
C THR A 140 -2.06 34.88 28.19
N CYS A 141 -0.92 35.49 28.52
CA CYS A 141 -0.07 36.21 27.56
C CYS A 141 0.55 35.26 26.52
N ILE A 142 1.03 34.08 26.94
CA ILE A 142 1.57 33.05 26.02
C ILE A 142 0.49 32.61 25.02
N LYS A 143 -0.73 32.35 25.48
CA LYS A 143 -1.85 32.01 24.58
C LYS A 143 -2.16 33.13 23.59
N LYS A 144 -2.04 34.40 23.99
CA LYS A 144 -2.23 35.56 23.12
C LYS A 144 -1.10 35.71 22.08
N LEU A 145 0.16 35.57 22.50
CA LEU A 145 1.31 35.57 21.61
C LEU A 145 1.21 34.45 20.55
N LEU A 146 0.81 33.25 20.97
CA LEU A 146 0.58 32.14 20.03
C LEU A 146 -0.53 32.44 19.02
N ALA A 147 -1.58 33.16 19.42
CA ALA A 147 -2.65 33.58 18.53
C ALA A 147 -2.18 34.65 17.53
N GLU A 148 -1.40 35.64 17.96
CA GLU A 148 -0.79 36.65 17.09
C GLU A 148 0.22 36.04 16.13
N GLN A 149 1.08 35.12 16.61
CA GLN A 149 2.05 34.42 15.79
C GLN A 149 1.36 33.55 14.73
N ARG A 150 0.27 32.86 15.08
CA ARG A 150 -0.58 32.14 14.11
C ARG A 150 -1.17 33.08 13.07
N LYS A 151 -1.62 34.27 13.47
CA LYS A 151 -2.16 35.29 12.55
C LYS A 151 -1.09 35.80 11.58
N ILE A 152 0.13 36.03 12.07
CA ILE A 152 1.29 36.41 11.25
C ILE A 152 1.68 35.28 10.30
N CYS A 153 1.71 34.02 10.77
CA CYS A 153 1.96 32.86 9.92
C CYS A 153 0.89 32.70 8.83
N LEU A 154 -0.38 32.94 9.16
CA LEU A 154 -1.47 32.96 8.18
C LEU A 154 -1.25 34.09 7.17
N GLN A 155 -0.96 35.32 7.61
CA GLN A 155 -0.66 36.44 6.71
C GLN A 155 0.58 36.19 5.84
N ALA A 156 1.62 35.57 6.37
CA ALA A 156 2.81 35.16 5.63
C ALA A 156 2.49 34.08 4.59
N SER A 157 1.64 33.11 4.95
CA SER A 157 1.16 32.07 4.02
C SER A 157 0.29 32.66 2.89
N GLU A 158 -0.50 33.69 3.20
CA GLU A 158 -1.31 34.41 2.22
C GLU A 158 -0.48 35.27 1.27
N ASN A 159 0.72 35.70 1.68
CA ASN A 159 1.65 36.50 0.88
C ASN A 159 2.62 35.65 0.04
N SER A 160 2.50 34.32 0.07
CA SER A 160 3.29 33.45 -0.81
C SER A 160 2.86 33.58 -2.28
N LEU A 161 3.82 33.49 -3.19
CA LEU A 161 3.60 33.62 -4.64
C LEU A 161 2.60 32.56 -5.16
N SER A 162 2.64 31.35 -4.58
CA SER A 162 1.75 30.24 -4.89
C SER A 162 0.31 30.50 -4.41
N SER A 163 0.13 31.00 -3.18
CA SER A 163 -1.18 31.37 -2.63
C SER A 163 -1.81 32.51 -3.42
N PHE A 164 -1.02 33.52 -3.80
CA PHE A 164 -1.48 34.62 -4.66
C PHE A 164 -1.91 34.11 -6.05
N SER A 165 -1.13 33.19 -6.65
CA SER A 165 -1.45 32.56 -7.93
C SER A 165 -2.75 31.76 -7.88
N LEU A 166 -2.97 30.99 -6.80
CA LEU A 166 -4.19 30.22 -6.58
C LEU A 166 -5.41 31.13 -6.36
N LYS A 167 -5.26 32.21 -5.59
CA LYS A 167 -6.31 33.23 -5.40
C LYS A 167 -6.71 33.89 -6.72
N MET A 168 -5.75 34.22 -7.60
CA MET A 168 -6.04 34.75 -8.93
C MET A 168 -6.87 33.76 -9.77
N ILE A 169 -6.50 32.48 -9.76
CA ILE A 169 -7.23 31.42 -10.49
C ILE A 169 -8.66 31.29 -9.95
N LEU A 170 -8.83 31.23 -8.63
CA LEU A 170 -10.15 31.08 -8.01
C LEU A 170 -11.07 32.28 -8.31
N CYS A 171 -10.55 33.51 -8.27
CA CYS A 171 -11.32 34.70 -8.64
C CYS A 171 -11.75 34.67 -10.12
N ILE A 172 -10.88 34.23 -11.03
CA ILE A 172 -11.21 34.09 -12.46
C ILE A 172 -12.30 33.04 -12.68
N TYR A 173 -12.18 31.87 -12.03
CA TYR A 173 -13.21 30.82 -12.10
C TYR A 173 -14.53 31.28 -11.53
N GLU A 174 -14.52 31.88 -10.34
CA GLU A 174 -15.71 32.37 -9.67
C GLU A 174 -16.45 33.40 -10.56
N ARG A 175 -15.71 34.30 -11.21
CA ARG A 175 -16.30 35.28 -12.13
C ARG A 175 -16.92 34.63 -13.36
N TYR A 176 -16.23 33.67 -13.96
CA TYR A 176 -16.69 32.95 -15.16
C TYR A 176 -17.95 32.13 -14.88
N PHE A 177 -17.98 31.37 -13.78
CA PHE A 177 -19.14 30.55 -13.42
C PHE A 177 -20.38 31.39 -13.12
N VAL A 178 -20.21 32.60 -12.57
CA VAL A 178 -21.35 33.52 -12.39
C VAL A 178 -21.84 34.10 -13.72
N ALA A 179 -20.96 34.41 -14.67
CA ALA A 179 -21.39 34.81 -16.01
C ALA A 179 -22.16 33.66 -16.70
N LEU A 180 -21.67 32.43 -16.55
CA LEU A 180 -22.30 31.22 -17.10
C LEU A 180 -23.67 30.97 -16.49
N SER A 181 -23.82 31.08 -15.17
CA SER A 181 -25.11 30.85 -14.49
C SER A 181 -26.16 31.90 -14.88
N ARG A 182 -25.77 33.17 -14.99
CA ARG A 182 -26.65 34.26 -15.44
C ARG A 182 -27.08 34.11 -16.91
N SER A 183 -26.21 33.59 -17.77
CA SER A 183 -26.51 33.35 -19.20
C SER A 183 -27.54 32.24 -19.44
N LYS A 184 -27.65 31.25 -18.54
CA LYS A 184 -28.66 30.18 -18.62
C LYS A 184 -30.07 30.67 -18.25
N CYS A 185 -30.16 31.71 -17.41
CA CYS A 185 -31.44 32.19 -16.87
C CYS A 185 -32.27 33.01 -17.89
N THR A 186 -31.61 33.75 -18.78
CA THR A 186 -32.26 34.62 -19.79
C THR A 186 -32.94 33.86 -20.93
N LYS A 187 -32.63 32.58 -21.14
CA LYS A 187 -33.28 31.74 -22.18
C LYS A 187 -34.61 31.12 -21.73
N SER A 188 -35.01 31.24 -20.46
CA SER A 188 -36.16 30.49 -19.89
C SER A 188 -37.51 31.25 -19.83
N THR A 189 -37.59 32.50 -20.29
CA THR A 189 -38.80 33.35 -20.13
C THR A 189 -39.72 33.43 -21.35
N ALA A 190 -39.69 32.45 -22.26
CA ALA A 190 -40.73 32.28 -23.27
C ALA A 190 -41.36 30.88 -23.14
N ASN A 191 -42.62 30.87 -22.73
CA ASN A 191 -43.56 29.74 -22.60
C ASN A 191 -43.53 28.96 -21.27
N ASN A 192 -44.34 29.45 -20.34
CA ASN A 192 -44.79 28.72 -19.15
C ASN A 192 -46.33 28.53 -19.24
N ARG A 193 -46.78 27.28 -19.08
CA ARG A 193 -47.81 26.80 -18.12
C ARG A 193 -48.65 25.66 -18.69
N GLU A 194 -48.29 24.43 -18.30
CA GLU A 194 -49.26 23.46 -17.76
C GLU A 194 -48.52 22.41 -16.89
N SER A 195 -49.15 22.16 -15.73
CA SER A 195 -48.89 21.19 -14.65
C SER A 195 -47.88 20.05 -14.84
N LEU A 196 -46.93 19.92 -13.89
CA LEU A 196 -46.15 18.70 -13.65
C LEU A 196 -46.48 18.09 -12.28
N TYR A 197 -47.28 17.02 -12.35
CA TYR A 197 -47.16 15.86 -11.46
C TYR A 197 -45.91 15.06 -11.86
N ILE A 198 -45.39 14.34 -10.87
CA ILE A 198 -44.26 13.39 -10.84
C ILE A 198 -44.18 12.47 -12.06
N ASP A 199 -43.02 12.43 -12.74
CA ASP A 199 -42.33 11.19 -13.14
C ASP A 199 -40.90 11.52 -13.63
N ASP A 200 -39.87 11.30 -12.80
CA ASP A 200 -38.47 11.37 -13.23
C ASP A 200 -38.00 9.96 -13.57
N LYS A 201 -38.45 9.50 -14.74
CA LYS A 201 -37.72 8.51 -15.54
C LYS A 201 -36.62 9.25 -16.28
N SER A 202 -35.40 9.23 -15.77
CA SER A 202 -34.20 9.55 -16.53
C SER A 202 -33.35 8.30 -16.76
N ARG A 203 -33.62 7.65 -17.90
CA ARG A 203 -32.59 7.01 -18.74
C ARG A 203 -31.61 8.13 -19.14
N ASN A 204 -30.32 7.99 -18.86
CA ASN A 204 -29.36 7.32 -19.73
C ASN A 204 -29.56 7.67 -21.21
N TYR A 205 -28.79 8.66 -21.67
CA TYR A 205 -28.29 8.84 -23.03
C TYR A 205 -26.85 9.35 -22.87
N GLU A 206 -25.85 8.47 -22.98
CA GLU A 206 -25.20 8.03 -24.23
C GLU A 206 -24.38 9.17 -24.86
N ASN A 207 -23.08 9.18 -24.54
CA ASN A 207 -22.08 9.43 -25.57
C ASN A 207 -21.64 8.06 -26.06
N GLU A 208 -21.94 7.79 -27.32
CA GLU A 208 -21.47 6.64 -28.08
C GLU A 208 -19.94 6.67 -28.18
N THR A 209 -19.26 5.96 -27.28
CA THR A 209 -18.20 5.06 -27.71
C THR A 209 -18.89 3.77 -28.13
N LYS A 210 -18.88 3.46 -29.42
CA LYS A 210 -19.36 2.18 -29.93
C LYS A 210 -18.42 1.06 -29.48
N GLU A 211 -18.56 0.64 -28.24
CA GLU A 211 -18.22 -0.72 -27.82
C GLU A 211 -19.43 -1.60 -28.10
N ILE A 212 -19.30 -2.46 -29.11
CA ILE A 212 -20.31 -3.48 -29.41
C ILE A 212 -20.22 -4.54 -28.31
N PRO A 213 -21.31 -4.91 -27.63
CA PRO A 213 -21.28 -5.96 -26.61
C PRO A 213 -21.04 -7.30 -27.30
N LEU A 214 -19.90 -7.94 -27.02
CA LEU A 214 -19.63 -9.27 -27.57
C LEU A 214 -20.61 -10.29 -27.00
N SER A 215 -21.55 -10.70 -27.86
CA SER A 215 -22.50 -11.78 -27.59
C SER A 215 -21.75 -13.07 -27.26
N LYS A 216 -22.35 -13.99 -26.49
CA LYS A 216 -21.80 -15.35 -26.24
C LYS A 216 -21.41 -16.12 -27.52
N SER A 217 -21.93 -15.72 -28.68
CA SER A 217 -21.58 -16.22 -30.01
C SER A 217 -20.18 -15.78 -30.49
N GLU A 218 -19.68 -14.67 -29.96
CA GLU A 218 -18.44 -14.01 -30.41
C GLU A 218 -17.19 -14.47 -29.65
N LYS A 219 -17.32 -14.89 -28.38
CA LYS A 219 -16.28 -15.65 -27.67
C LYS A 219 -15.99 -17.00 -28.36
N VAL A 220 -17.03 -17.65 -28.90
CA VAL A 220 -16.91 -18.88 -29.69
C VAL A 220 -16.29 -18.61 -31.07
N LYS A 221 -16.54 -17.44 -31.68
CA LYS A 221 -15.85 -17.00 -32.91
C LYS A 221 -14.36 -16.66 -32.66
N HIS A 222 -14.02 -16.06 -31.53
CA HIS A 222 -12.63 -15.80 -31.13
C HIS A 222 -11.85 -17.10 -30.87
N GLU A 223 -12.48 -18.13 -30.29
CA GLU A 223 -11.87 -19.45 -30.15
C GLU A 223 -11.75 -20.18 -31.50
N LEU A 224 -12.74 -20.08 -32.40
CA LEU A 224 -12.65 -20.66 -33.75
C LEU A 224 -11.60 -19.97 -34.64
N ALA A 225 -11.48 -18.64 -34.57
CA ALA A 225 -10.43 -17.89 -35.25
C ALA A 225 -9.03 -18.28 -34.73
N LYS A 226 -8.91 -18.60 -33.43
CA LYS A 226 -7.67 -19.11 -32.82
C LYS A 226 -7.27 -20.52 -33.33
N ILE A 227 -8.19 -21.33 -33.84
CA ILE A 227 -7.91 -22.69 -34.28
C ILE A 227 -7.40 -22.74 -35.75
N GLY A 228 -7.65 -21.70 -36.56
CA GLY A 228 -7.27 -21.65 -37.99
C GLY A 228 -5.86 -21.11 -38.30
N THR A 229 -5.15 -20.55 -37.31
CA THR A 229 -3.96 -19.71 -37.57
C THR A 229 -2.64 -20.42 -37.70
N ARG A 230 -2.45 -21.62 -37.15
CA ARG A 230 -1.15 -22.30 -37.30
C ARG A 230 -0.84 -22.55 -38.77
N THR A 231 -1.85 -22.95 -39.55
CA THR A 231 -1.71 -23.18 -40.98
C THR A 231 -1.59 -21.85 -41.74
N ALA A 232 -2.36 -20.83 -41.35
CA ALA A 232 -2.31 -19.51 -41.98
C ALA A 232 -0.98 -18.77 -41.72
N LEU A 233 -0.49 -18.75 -40.48
CA LEU A 233 0.81 -18.15 -40.11
C LEU A 233 1.97 -18.91 -40.75
N ASN A 234 1.97 -20.25 -40.72
CA ASN A 234 3.02 -21.01 -41.40
C ASN A 234 2.98 -20.78 -42.92
N PHE A 235 1.79 -20.74 -43.53
CA PHE A 235 1.62 -20.43 -44.94
C PHE A 235 2.13 -19.01 -45.26
N PHE A 236 1.78 -18.02 -44.42
CA PHE A 236 2.24 -16.64 -44.51
C PHE A 236 3.77 -16.53 -44.45
N PHE A 237 4.43 -17.09 -43.42
CA PHE A 237 5.88 -17.02 -43.30
C PHE A 237 6.62 -17.84 -44.39
N THR A 238 6.05 -18.95 -44.87
CA THR A 238 6.60 -19.65 -46.04
C THR A 238 6.47 -18.85 -47.33
N SER A 239 5.40 -18.06 -47.47
CA SER A 239 5.17 -17.20 -48.63
C SER A 239 6.10 -16.00 -48.60
N LEU A 240 6.30 -15.37 -47.42
CA LEU A 240 7.28 -14.31 -47.20
C LEU A 240 8.71 -14.77 -47.48
N LYS A 241 9.10 -15.95 -46.98
CA LYS A 241 10.42 -16.56 -47.27
C LYS A 241 10.61 -16.88 -48.75
N ARG A 242 9.54 -17.18 -49.48
CA ARG A 242 9.58 -17.45 -50.92
C ARG A 242 9.62 -16.16 -51.74
N ALA A 243 8.89 -15.11 -51.32
CA ALA A 243 8.84 -13.81 -51.96
C ALA A 243 10.19 -13.06 -51.87
N TRP A 244 10.87 -13.10 -50.72
CA TRP A 244 12.23 -12.58 -50.61
C TRP A 244 13.24 -13.34 -51.47
N LYS A 245 13.07 -14.66 -51.64
CA LYS A 245 13.92 -15.46 -52.56
C LYS A 245 13.65 -15.19 -54.03
N SER A 246 12.47 -14.70 -54.38
CA SER A 246 12.13 -14.29 -55.75
C SER A 246 12.48 -12.83 -56.07
N GLY A 247 12.98 -12.06 -55.08
CA GLY A 247 13.32 -10.65 -55.25
C GLY A 247 12.13 -9.70 -55.30
N ASP A 248 10.95 -10.14 -54.86
CA ASP A 248 9.72 -9.34 -54.87
C ASP A 248 9.58 -8.60 -53.54
N THR A 249 10.24 -7.44 -53.43
CA THR A 249 10.34 -6.68 -52.19
C THR A 249 9.04 -5.93 -51.85
N GLU A 250 8.25 -5.55 -52.84
CA GLU A 250 7.04 -4.72 -52.66
C GLU A 250 5.93 -5.52 -51.97
N LEU A 251 5.70 -6.77 -52.41
CA LEU A 251 4.76 -7.68 -51.77
C LEU A 251 5.16 -8.03 -50.32
N CYS A 252 6.46 -8.13 -50.04
CA CYS A 252 6.95 -8.42 -48.69
C CYS A 252 6.68 -7.27 -47.72
N SER A 253 6.92 -6.03 -48.16
CA SER A 253 6.67 -4.83 -47.36
C SER A 253 5.17 -4.65 -47.07
N GLU A 254 4.30 -4.85 -48.07
CA GLU A 254 2.84 -4.74 -47.94
C GLU A 254 2.27 -5.80 -46.97
N LEU A 255 2.71 -7.06 -47.10
CA LEU A 255 2.27 -8.12 -46.19
C LEU A 255 2.71 -7.86 -44.74
N LEU A 256 3.91 -7.31 -44.54
CA LEU A 256 4.40 -6.99 -43.19
C LEU A 256 3.66 -5.79 -42.58
N SER A 257 3.38 -4.74 -43.35
CA SER A 257 2.60 -3.59 -42.86
C SER A 257 1.18 -3.99 -42.47
N ASP A 258 0.50 -4.79 -43.29
CA ASP A 258 -0.86 -5.25 -43.03
C ASP A 258 -0.93 -6.09 -41.75
N THR A 259 0.08 -6.95 -41.51
CA THR A 259 0.15 -7.73 -40.27
C THR A 259 0.41 -6.88 -39.04
N LEU A 260 1.23 -5.83 -39.16
CA LEU A 260 1.51 -4.92 -38.05
C LEU A 260 0.26 -4.13 -37.66
N GLU A 261 -0.46 -3.59 -38.63
CA GLU A 261 -1.70 -2.85 -38.41
C GLU A 261 -2.80 -3.73 -37.78
N ALA A 262 -2.95 -4.96 -38.26
CA ALA A 262 -3.90 -5.92 -37.71
C ALA A 262 -3.62 -6.26 -36.24
N ILE A 263 -2.35 -6.41 -35.86
CA ILE A 263 -1.94 -6.75 -34.47
C ILE A 263 -2.11 -5.54 -33.55
N GLN A 264 -1.83 -4.33 -34.03
CA GLN A 264 -1.99 -3.09 -33.25
C GLN A 264 -3.46 -2.76 -32.96
N LEU A 265 -4.38 -3.03 -33.91
CA LEU A 265 -5.81 -2.74 -33.77
C LEU A 265 -6.61 -3.78 -32.97
N SER A 266 -6.14 -5.02 -32.86
CA SER A 266 -6.98 -6.14 -32.41
C SER A 266 -6.75 -6.65 -30.99
N LEU A 267 -5.67 -6.27 -30.31
CA LEU A 267 -5.19 -6.95 -29.10
C LEU A 267 -4.68 -6.01 -28.00
N GLU A 268 -5.13 -6.21 -26.77
CA GLU A 268 -4.69 -5.49 -25.56
C GLU A 268 -3.29 -5.93 -25.07
N PRO A 269 -2.49 -5.04 -24.42
CA PRO A 269 -1.19 -5.38 -23.86
C PRO A 269 -1.27 -6.51 -22.81
N GLY A 270 -0.42 -7.54 -22.92
CA GLY A 270 -0.42 -8.67 -21.99
C GLY A 270 -1.63 -9.62 -22.09
N GLY A 271 -2.47 -9.48 -23.12
CA GLY A 271 -3.67 -10.31 -23.32
C GLY A 271 -3.41 -11.82 -23.51
N LEU A 272 -2.16 -12.24 -23.74
CA LEU A 272 -1.76 -13.65 -23.86
C LEU A 272 -0.99 -14.19 -22.64
N PHE A 273 -0.89 -13.41 -21.55
CA PHE A 273 -0.14 -13.81 -20.36
C PHE A 273 -0.79 -15.00 -19.62
N ASP A 274 -2.13 -15.05 -19.55
CA ASP A 274 -2.84 -16.16 -18.91
C ASP A 274 -2.99 -17.37 -19.84
N THR A 275 -1.99 -18.25 -19.80
CA THR A 275 -1.92 -19.51 -20.56
C THR A 275 -3.08 -20.47 -20.32
N SER A 276 -3.88 -20.30 -19.24
CA SER A 276 -5.02 -21.17 -18.97
C SER A 276 -6.16 -21.01 -19.98
N SER A 277 -6.21 -19.88 -20.67
CA SER A 277 -7.23 -19.51 -21.64
C SER A 277 -6.82 -19.71 -23.11
N VAL A 278 -5.59 -20.17 -23.38
CA VAL A 278 -4.99 -20.20 -24.73
C VAL A 278 -4.53 -21.62 -25.10
N SER A 279 -4.85 -22.05 -26.32
CA SER A 279 -4.40 -23.34 -26.86
C SER A 279 -2.87 -23.42 -26.95
N THR A 280 -2.29 -24.54 -26.52
CA THR A 280 -0.84 -24.81 -26.61
C THR A 280 -0.31 -24.75 -28.06
N LEU A 281 -1.14 -25.12 -29.05
CA LEU A 281 -0.80 -25.08 -30.47
C LEU A 281 -0.60 -23.66 -31.01
N TRP A 282 -1.33 -22.69 -30.44
CA TRP A 282 -1.22 -21.28 -30.77
C TRP A 282 0.08 -20.67 -30.21
N MET A 283 0.41 -21.00 -28.96
CA MET A 283 1.66 -20.55 -28.33
C MET A 283 2.89 -21.08 -29.09
N GLU A 284 2.87 -22.34 -29.54
CA GLU A 284 3.94 -22.88 -30.40
C GLU A 284 4.07 -22.12 -31.73
N ALA A 285 2.96 -21.69 -32.32
CA ALA A 285 2.98 -20.95 -33.57
C ALA A 285 3.61 -19.57 -33.37
N ILE A 286 3.20 -18.85 -32.32
CA ILE A 286 3.80 -17.56 -31.93
C ILE A 286 5.30 -17.70 -31.66
N GLU A 287 5.74 -18.71 -30.91
CA GLU A 287 7.16 -18.92 -30.64
C GLU A 287 7.99 -19.18 -31.90
N LYS A 288 7.42 -19.88 -32.89
CA LYS A 288 8.06 -20.07 -34.20
C LYS A 288 8.13 -18.77 -34.99
N SER A 289 7.07 -17.97 -34.95
CA SER A 289 7.01 -16.64 -35.58
C SER A 289 8.07 -15.71 -35.01
N ILE A 290 8.19 -15.63 -33.69
CA ILE A 290 9.20 -14.82 -32.98
C ILE A 290 10.61 -15.24 -33.39
N LYS A 291 10.91 -16.55 -33.40
CA LYS A 291 12.22 -17.07 -33.84
C LYS A 291 12.52 -16.70 -35.30
N PHE A 292 11.54 -16.79 -36.18
CA PHE A 292 11.69 -16.45 -37.60
C PHE A 292 11.94 -14.94 -37.80
N LEU A 293 11.16 -14.08 -37.15
CA LEU A 293 11.35 -12.62 -37.21
C LEU A 293 12.70 -12.20 -36.66
N ARG A 294 13.18 -12.86 -35.59
CA ARG A 294 14.51 -12.60 -35.03
C ARG A 294 15.63 -12.90 -36.04
N GLN A 295 15.53 -14.00 -36.79
CA GLN A 295 16.51 -14.34 -37.84
C GLN A 295 16.56 -13.27 -38.94
N ILE A 296 15.40 -12.68 -39.28
CA ILE A 296 15.30 -11.60 -40.27
C ILE A 296 15.97 -10.33 -39.77
N VAL A 297 15.68 -9.92 -38.53
CA VAL A 297 16.26 -8.70 -37.92
C VAL A 297 17.78 -8.82 -37.80
N CYS A 298 18.30 -9.97 -37.36
CA CYS A 298 19.74 -10.23 -37.24
C CYS A 298 20.45 -10.55 -38.56
N ASN A 299 19.72 -10.65 -39.68
CA ASN A 299 20.24 -10.96 -41.01
C ASN A 299 20.95 -12.35 -41.09
N GLU A 300 20.54 -13.31 -40.26
CA GLU A 300 21.07 -14.69 -40.22
C GLU A 300 20.40 -15.58 -41.29
N SER A 301 20.46 -15.19 -42.57
CA SER A 301 19.88 -16.00 -43.65
C SER A 301 20.93 -16.86 -44.35
N GLU A 302 20.62 -18.15 -44.54
CA GLU A 302 21.46 -19.13 -45.26
C GLU A 302 21.47 -18.91 -46.80
N GLY A 303 21.36 -17.66 -47.29
CA GLY A 303 21.31 -17.37 -48.73
C GLY A 303 21.85 -15.98 -49.08
N GLU A 304 22.47 -15.86 -50.26
CA GLU A 304 23.28 -14.72 -50.74
C GLU A 304 22.53 -13.38 -50.99
N GLN A 305 21.29 -13.20 -50.53
CA GLN A 305 20.53 -11.95 -50.75
C GLN A 305 20.23 -11.21 -49.44
N GLN A 306 20.65 -9.94 -49.37
CA GLN A 306 20.42 -9.06 -48.21
C GLN A 306 18.97 -8.56 -48.16
N ILE A 307 18.32 -8.74 -47.00
CA ILE A 307 16.96 -8.25 -46.76
C ILE A 307 16.95 -6.70 -46.68
N PRO A 308 15.98 -6.02 -47.31
CA PRO A 308 15.86 -4.55 -47.23
C PRO A 308 15.84 -4.04 -45.78
N LYS A 309 16.42 -2.86 -45.55
CA LYS A 309 16.35 -2.16 -44.25
C LYS A 309 14.91 -1.87 -43.77
N PRO A 310 13.96 -1.40 -44.61
CA PRO A 310 12.58 -1.13 -44.15
C PRO A 310 11.87 -2.38 -43.66
N ASP A 311 12.00 -3.51 -44.37
CA ASP A 311 11.40 -4.79 -43.96
C ASP A 311 11.95 -5.27 -42.60
N ARG A 312 13.24 -5.05 -42.34
CA ARG A 312 13.86 -5.36 -41.05
C ARG A 312 13.31 -4.49 -39.91
N ASN A 313 13.05 -3.21 -40.17
CA ASN A 313 12.46 -2.30 -39.20
C ASN A 313 11.01 -2.68 -38.87
N ILE A 314 10.21 -3.06 -39.87
CA ILE A 314 8.83 -3.54 -39.65
C ILE A 314 8.83 -4.88 -38.91
N ALA A 315 9.73 -5.80 -39.28
CA ALA A 315 9.88 -7.08 -38.59
C ALA A 315 10.29 -6.92 -37.11
N LEU A 316 11.16 -5.95 -36.81
CA LEU A 316 11.53 -5.59 -35.44
C LEU A 316 10.33 -5.06 -34.64
N ASN A 317 9.53 -4.15 -35.22
CA ASN A 317 8.33 -3.62 -34.58
C ASN A 317 7.33 -4.75 -34.27
N LEU A 318 7.08 -5.62 -35.25
CA LEU A 318 6.18 -6.76 -35.10
C LEU A 318 6.67 -7.78 -34.07
N LEU A 319 7.99 -8.00 -33.98
CA LEU A 319 8.58 -8.85 -32.94
C LEU A 319 8.34 -8.27 -31.54
N LEU A 320 8.62 -6.98 -31.35
CA LEU A 320 8.42 -6.32 -30.05
C LEU A 320 6.93 -6.32 -29.64
N GLU A 321 6.02 -6.16 -30.60
CA GLU A 321 4.58 -6.18 -30.39
C GLU A 321 4.09 -7.58 -29.95
N LEU A 322 4.59 -8.65 -30.60
CA LEU A 322 4.28 -10.03 -30.21
C LEU A 322 4.80 -10.37 -28.81
N GLU A 323 6.01 -9.91 -28.46
CA GLU A 323 6.56 -10.10 -27.11
C GLU A 323 5.79 -9.28 -26.06
N MET A 324 5.34 -8.07 -26.40
CA MET A 324 4.49 -7.26 -25.53
C MET A 324 3.13 -7.93 -25.25
N GLN A 325 2.53 -8.58 -26.24
CA GLN A 325 1.27 -9.32 -26.05
C GLN A 325 1.43 -10.55 -25.18
N LYS A 326 2.57 -11.24 -25.26
CA LYS A 326 2.92 -12.38 -24.40
C LYS A 326 2.98 -11.96 -22.93
N GLY A 327 3.39 -10.71 -22.66
CA GLY A 327 3.44 -10.15 -21.31
C GLY A 327 4.49 -10.80 -20.42
N ASN A 328 5.43 -11.58 -20.96
CA ASN A 328 6.51 -12.18 -20.20
C ASN A 328 7.68 -11.20 -20.08
N LEU A 329 8.23 -11.02 -18.87
CA LEU A 329 9.40 -10.18 -18.65
C LEU A 329 10.59 -10.61 -19.54
N ALA A 330 10.84 -11.91 -19.68
CA ALA A 330 11.92 -12.41 -20.52
C ALA A 330 11.80 -11.97 -22.00
N GLY A 331 10.56 -11.86 -22.52
CA GLY A 331 10.30 -11.40 -23.89
C GLY A 331 10.67 -9.93 -24.08
N SER A 332 10.21 -9.07 -23.17
CA SER A 332 10.56 -7.65 -23.18
C SER A 332 12.07 -7.42 -23.03
N LEU A 333 12.77 -8.18 -22.16
CA LEU A 333 14.23 -8.09 -21.99
C LEU A 333 14.99 -8.57 -23.24
N GLU A 334 14.51 -9.61 -23.91
CA GLU A 334 15.09 -10.07 -25.19
C GLU A 334 14.92 -9.02 -26.28
N GLY A 335 13.78 -8.34 -26.33
CA GLY A 335 13.54 -7.19 -27.21
C GLY A 335 14.49 -6.02 -26.95
N VAL A 336 14.75 -5.68 -25.67
CA VAL A 336 15.71 -4.64 -25.27
C VAL A 336 17.13 -5.00 -25.71
N LEU A 337 17.59 -6.24 -25.48
CA LEU A 337 18.89 -6.69 -25.95
C LEU A 337 19.01 -6.64 -27.48
N LEU A 338 17.95 -7.01 -28.20
CA LEU A 338 17.91 -6.92 -29.66
C LEU A 338 18.07 -5.47 -30.14
N LEU A 339 17.36 -4.52 -29.53
CA LEU A 339 17.49 -3.10 -29.84
C LEU A 339 18.93 -2.59 -29.64
N LEU A 340 19.58 -2.97 -28.54
CA LEU A 340 20.99 -2.63 -28.30
C LEU A 340 21.93 -3.23 -29.35
N THR A 341 21.72 -4.50 -29.75
CA THR A 341 22.54 -5.13 -30.81
C THR A 341 22.34 -4.46 -32.18
N VAL A 342 21.12 -4.04 -32.51
CA VAL A 342 20.83 -3.33 -33.77
C VAL A 342 21.48 -1.95 -33.77
N ALA A 343 21.52 -1.26 -32.63
CA ALA A 343 22.24 0.01 -32.48
C ALA A 343 23.76 -0.18 -32.72
N GLU A 344 24.38 -1.23 -32.16
CA GLU A 344 25.80 -1.51 -32.41
C GLU A 344 26.11 -1.84 -33.89
N MET A 345 25.21 -2.57 -34.55
CA MET A 345 25.35 -2.89 -35.99
C MET A 345 25.22 -1.66 -36.89
N SER A 346 24.48 -0.63 -36.47
CA SER A 346 24.30 0.61 -37.24
C SER A 346 25.52 1.54 -37.10
N HIS A 347 26.16 1.59 -35.93
CA HIS A 347 27.39 2.36 -35.68
C HIS A 347 28.62 1.85 -36.46
N ASN A 348 28.71 0.54 -36.72
CA ASN A 348 29.83 -0.04 -37.46
C ASN A 348 29.79 0.22 -38.98
N ASN A 349 28.69 0.76 -39.53
CA ASN A 349 28.47 0.96 -40.97
C ASN A 349 28.41 2.43 -41.41
N SER A 350 28.62 3.40 -40.51
CA SER A 350 28.51 4.82 -40.84
C SER A 350 29.78 5.37 -41.50
N ASP A 351 29.68 5.76 -42.78
CA ASP A 351 30.65 6.63 -43.45
C ASP A 351 30.60 8.02 -42.80
N ASN A 352 31.76 8.59 -42.44
CA ASN A 352 31.92 9.85 -41.69
C ASN A 352 31.42 11.11 -42.43
N ARG A 353 30.68 10.95 -43.54
CA ARG A 353 30.16 12.02 -44.40
C ARG A 353 28.65 12.25 -44.25
N GLN A 354 27.93 11.41 -43.50
CA GLN A 354 26.49 11.56 -43.28
C GLN A 354 26.22 12.25 -41.92
N THR A 355 25.31 13.23 -41.92
CA THR A 355 24.85 13.90 -40.70
C THR A 355 24.12 12.90 -39.78
N PRO A 356 24.36 12.90 -38.44
CA PRO A 356 24.00 11.77 -37.56
C PRO A 356 22.50 11.56 -37.30
N LEU A 357 21.66 12.56 -37.59
CA LEU A 357 20.29 12.61 -37.05
C LEU A 357 19.20 12.01 -37.96
N SER A 358 19.50 11.60 -39.19
CA SER A 358 18.45 11.20 -40.15
C SER A 358 18.62 9.83 -40.82
N SER A 359 19.67 9.05 -40.53
CA SER A 359 19.95 7.80 -41.27
C SER A 359 19.71 6.49 -40.49
N ASN A 360 19.51 6.53 -39.17
CA ASN A 360 19.51 5.33 -38.31
C ASN A 360 18.26 5.12 -37.42
N GLY A 361 17.31 6.05 -37.37
CA GLY A 361 16.13 5.90 -36.50
C GLY A 361 15.07 4.94 -37.07
N ILE A 362 14.22 4.40 -36.19
CA ILE A 362 13.23 3.34 -36.45
C ILE A 362 11.84 3.83 -35.98
N PRO A 363 10.74 3.53 -36.70
CA PRO A 363 9.38 3.96 -36.33
C PRO A 363 8.81 3.13 -35.16
N LEU A 364 9.32 3.38 -33.94
CA LEU A 364 8.93 2.67 -32.71
C LEU A 364 8.01 3.49 -31.79
N VAL A 365 7.59 4.70 -32.19
CA VAL A 365 6.79 5.62 -31.35
C VAL A 365 5.51 4.94 -30.84
N LYS A 366 4.75 4.25 -31.72
CA LYS A 366 3.48 3.59 -31.36
C LYS A 366 3.65 2.59 -30.20
N ILE A 367 4.63 1.69 -30.28
CA ILE A 367 4.84 0.67 -29.24
C ILE A 367 5.32 1.29 -27.92
N LEU A 368 6.16 2.32 -27.97
CA LEU A 368 6.63 3.03 -26.78
C LEU A 368 5.47 3.76 -26.06
N CYS A 369 4.56 4.38 -26.81
CA CYS A 369 3.34 4.96 -26.26
C CYS A 369 2.49 3.90 -25.55
N ARG A 370 2.34 2.71 -26.13
CA ARG A 370 1.61 1.60 -25.48
C ARG A 370 2.25 1.16 -24.16
N TYR A 371 3.59 1.07 -24.07
CA TYR A 371 4.30 0.79 -22.80
C TYR A 371 4.03 1.87 -21.73
N SER A 372 3.84 3.12 -22.15
CA SER A 372 3.46 4.22 -21.24
C SER A 372 2.05 4.03 -20.68
N GLU A 373 1.12 3.49 -21.46
CA GLU A 373 -0.30 3.34 -21.12
C GLU A 373 -0.60 2.20 -20.14
N ILE A 374 0.30 1.21 -20.05
CA ILE A 374 0.18 0.11 -19.08
C ILE A 374 0.06 0.69 -17.66
N ASN A 375 -1.07 0.42 -17.00
CA ASN A 375 -1.40 0.84 -15.63
C ASN A 375 -1.32 2.35 -15.35
N LYS A 376 -1.77 3.23 -16.28
CA LYS A 376 -1.87 4.69 -16.04
C LYS A 376 -2.90 5.08 -14.96
N ASP A 377 -3.80 4.19 -14.55
CA ASP A 377 -4.79 4.44 -13.50
C ASP A 377 -4.22 4.15 -12.11
N ASN A 378 -3.63 5.19 -11.48
CA ASN A 378 -3.63 5.47 -10.02
C ASN A 378 -2.52 6.42 -9.52
N SER A 379 -1.67 6.99 -10.36
CA SER A 379 -0.68 7.99 -9.89
C SER A 379 -1.21 9.42 -10.07
N TYR A 380 -1.98 9.93 -9.10
CA TYR A 380 -2.07 11.38 -8.94
C TYR A 380 -0.69 11.88 -8.51
N LEU A 381 0.01 12.55 -9.42
CA LEU A 381 1.26 13.24 -9.12
C LEU A 381 1.02 14.22 -7.96
N THR A 382 1.51 13.88 -6.77
CA THR A 382 1.72 14.85 -5.69
C THR A 382 2.91 15.71 -6.08
N THR A 383 2.63 16.95 -6.49
CA THR A 383 3.63 18.01 -6.57
C THR A 383 3.93 18.47 -5.14
N SER A 384 4.94 17.88 -4.51
CA SER A 384 5.60 18.44 -3.33
C SER A 384 7.10 18.49 -3.57
N ASP A 385 7.66 19.68 -3.37
CA ASP A 385 9.06 20.01 -3.50
C ASP A 385 9.92 19.21 -2.51
N HIS A 386 11.11 18.80 -2.99
CA HIS A 386 12.18 18.01 -2.33
C HIS A 386 12.04 16.48 -2.37
N HIS A 387 12.17 15.88 -3.56
CA HIS A 387 12.45 14.44 -3.70
C HIS A 387 13.60 14.18 -4.68
N SER A 388 14.52 13.29 -4.30
CA SER A 388 15.54 12.74 -5.20
C SER A 388 14.90 11.68 -6.10
N PHE A 389 14.56 12.05 -7.34
CA PHE A 389 13.96 11.13 -8.30
C PHE A 389 14.94 10.03 -8.73
N SER A 390 14.42 8.83 -9.02
CA SER A 390 15.22 7.78 -9.65
C SER A 390 15.67 8.21 -11.06
N PRO A 391 16.79 7.69 -11.60
CA PRO A 391 17.27 8.03 -12.94
C PRO A 391 16.25 7.72 -14.04
N THR A 392 15.58 6.57 -13.94
CA THR A 392 14.53 6.11 -14.87
C THR A 392 13.30 7.02 -14.85
N GLU A 393 12.88 7.48 -13.67
CA GLU A 393 11.75 8.42 -13.55
C GLU A 393 12.10 9.82 -14.01
N SER A 394 13.31 10.28 -13.69
CA SER A 394 13.83 11.55 -14.23
C SER A 394 13.85 11.49 -15.76
N PHE A 395 14.33 10.39 -16.34
CA PHE A 395 14.33 10.17 -17.78
C PHE A 395 12.91 10.20 -18.37
N LEU A 396 11.95 9.46 -17.81
CA LEU A 396 10.55 9.45 -18.28
C LEU A 396 9.86 10.82 -18.14
N ARG A 397 10.19 11.62 -17.13
CA ARG A 397 9.58 12.93 -16.90
C ARG A 397 10.02 13.98 -17.93
N PHE A 398 11.25 13.88 -18.42
CA PHE A 398 11.78 14.75 -19.47
C PHE A 398 11.63 14.15 -20.88
N LEU A 399 11.07 12.95 -21.00
CA LEU A 399 10.77 12.33 -22.29
C LEU A 399 9.56 13.01 -22.92
N SER A 400 9.77 13.69 -24.05
CA SER A 400 8.70 14.18 -24.92
C SER A 400 8.54 13.24 -26.12
N LEU A 401 7.49 12.41 -26.11
CA LEU A 401 7.06 11.68 -27.30
C LEU A 401 6.11 12.57 -28.12
N PRO A 402 6.15 12.54 -29.46
CA PRO A 402 5.23 13.30 -30.32
C PRO A 402 3.76 12.86 -30.11
N ASP A 403 2.86 13.83 -29.91
CA ASP A 403 1.41 13.60 -29.76
C ASP A 403 0.67 14.06 -31.04
N GLY A 404 0.05 13.16 -31.81
CA GLY A 404 -0.82 13.54 -32.94
C GLY A 404 -0.91 12.55 -34.11
N GLU A 405 -1.57 12.93 -35.20
CA GLU A 405 -1.71 12.14 -36.44
C GLU A 405 -0.37 11.99 -37.22
N GLU A 406 0.73 12.59 -36.75
CA GLU A 406 2.08 12.55 -37.37
C GLU A 406 2.99 11.41 -36.82
N ILE A 407 2.46 10.50 -35.98
CA ILE A 407 3.21 9.40 -35.33
C ILE A 407 3.95 8.47 -36.31
N GLU A 408 3.58 8.44 -37.59
CA GLU A 408 4.09 7.48 -38.58
C GLU A 408 5.45 7.87 -39.20
N GLU A 409 5.87 9.14 -39.10
CA GLU A 409 7.09 9.63 -39.76
C GLU A 409 8.29 9.85 -38.80
N ASP A 410 8.07 9.83 -37.48
CA ASP A 410 9.12 10.12 -36.50
C ASP A 410 9.99 8.89 -36.16
N LEU A 411 11.29 9.03 -36.43
CA LEU A 411 12.30 7.99 -36.27
C LEU A 411 13.03 8.12 -34.92
N ILE A 412 12.96 7.07 -34.08
CA ILE A 412 13.64 7.02 -32.78
C ILE A 412 14.89 6.14 -32.88
N ASP A 413 15.98 6.55 -32.23
CA ASP A 413 17.20 5.73 -32.12
C ASP A 413 16.92 4.43 -31.33
N PRO A 414 17.25 3.23 -31.85
CA PRO A 414 17.06 1.96 -31.14
C PRO A 414 17.64 1.93 -29.72
N GLN A 415 18.77 2.62 -29.47
CA GLN A 415 19.35 2.70 -28.14
C GLN A 415 18.45 3.50 -27.17
N GLN A 416 17.90 4.63 -27.61
CA GLN A 416 16.94 5.41 -26.84
C GLN A 416 15.64 4.63 -26.59
N ALA A 417 15.14 3.88 -27.59
CA ALA A 417 13.97 3.02 -27.43
C ALA A 417 14.17 1.93 -26.36
N ALA A 418 15.36 1.32 -26.30
CA ALA A 418 15.72 0.35 -25.27
C ALA A 418 15.65 0.95 -23.85
N VAL A 419 16.13 2.18 -23.67
CA VAL A 419 16.09 2.90 -22.38
C VAL A 419 14.65 3.24 -21.97
N ILE A 420 13.80 3.64 -22.92
CA ILE A 420 12.38 3.94 -22.66
C ILE A 420 11.64 2.69 -22.16
N ILE A 421 11.82 1.54 -22.84
CA ILE A 421 11.20 0.27 -22.43
C ILE A 421 11.69 -0.13 -21.03
N MET A 422 13.00 -0.11 -20.78
CA MET A 422 13.56 -0.44 -19.45
C MET A 422 13.06 0.49 -18.35
N SER A 423 12.91 1.79 -18.64
CA SER A 423 12.39 2.76 -17.67
C SER A 423 10.91 2.53 -17.35
N HIS A 424 10.10 2.11 -18.34
CA HIS A 424 8.71 1.72 -18.09
C HIS A 424 8.60 0.38 -17.35
N LEU A 425 9.48 -0.59 -17.59
CA LEU A 425 9.54 -1.83 -16.80
C LEU A 425 9.92 -1.54 -15.34
N ASP A 426 10.87 -0.62 -15.10
CA ASP A 426 11.21 -0.16 -13.75
C ASP A 426 10.04 0.57 -13.06
N ARG A 427 9.30 1.40 -13.81
CA ARG A 427 8.05 2.03 -13.32
C ARG A 427 7.03 0.99 -12.85
N LEU A 428 6.85 -0.10 -13.61
CA LEU A 428 5.94 -1.19 -13.24
C LEU A 428 6.48 -2.04 -12.08
N CYS A 429 7.79 -2.17 -11.95
CA CYS A 429 8.47 -2.88 -10.85
C CYS A 429 8.26 -2.18 -9.49
N ARG A 430 8.16 -0.85 -9.50
CA ARG A 430 8.22 -0.01 -8.29
C ARG A 430 7.16 -0.31 -7.23
N SER A 431 5.93 -0.62 -7.64
CA SER A 431 4.84 -0.96 -6.71
C SER A 431 5.03 -2.32 -6.01
N HIS A 432 5.99 -3.13 -6.47
CA HIS A 432 6.22 -4.49 -5.98
C HIS A 432 7.58 -4.65 -5.26
N LEU A 433 8.45 -3.63 -5.28
CA LEU A 433 9.74 -3.67 -4.59
C LEU A 433 9.56 -3.56 -3.06
N PRO A 434 10.39 -4.28 -2.27
CA PRO A 434 10.35 -4.15 -0.81
C PRO A 434 10.86 -2.75 -0.39
N SER A 435 10.14 -2.09 0.53
CA SER A 435 10.52 -0.77 1.06
C SER A 435 11.86 -0.82 1.81
N LYS A 436 12.68 0.26 1.75
CA LYS A 436 13.96 0.39 2.46
C LYS A 436 13.84 0.18 3.99
N ILE A 437 12.64 0.34 4.56
CA ILE A 437 12.34 0.16 6.00
C ILE A 437 12.22 -1.33 6.40
N TRP A 438 12.17 -2.26 5.43
CA TRP A 438 11.98 -3.69 5.71
C TRP A 438 13.04 -4.29 6.65
N THR A 439 14.29 -3.82 6.64
CA THR A 439 15.39 -4.56 7.27
C THR A 439 15.68 -4.26 8.73
N SER A 440 15.26 -3.12 9.29
CA SER A 440 15.45 -2.87 10.73
C SER A 440 14.47 -3.66 11.60
N ARG A 441 13.35 -4.13 11.05
CA ARG A 441 12.28 -4.83 11.78
C ARG A 441 12.17 -6.34 11.53
N ILE A 442 12.90 -6.90 10.55
CA ILE A 442 12.91 -8.37 10.27
C ILE A 442 13.46 -9.19 11.45
N GLN A 443 14.25 -8.60 12.35
CA GLN A 443 14.86 -9.35 13.45
C GLN A 443 13.89 -9.73 14.59
N ASN A 444 12.70 -9.10 14.69
CA ASN A 444 11.78 -9.33 15.81
C ASN A 444 10.46 -10.03 15.46
N TYR A 445 10.11 -10.22 14.18
CA TYR A 445 8.79 -10.73 13.80
C TYR A 445 8.89 -11.94 12.87
N ARG A 446 9.02 -13.14 13.47
CA ARG A 446 8.56 -14.40 12.86
C ARG A 446 7.05 -14.62 13.00
N ASN A 447 6.31 -13.62 13.51
CA ASN A 447 4.93 -13.81 13.94
C ASN A 447 3.92 -13.42 12.85
N GLN A 448 2.83 -14.19 12.80
CA GLN A 448 1.61 -13.94 12.04
C GLN A 448 1.20 -12.44 12.09
N GLN A 449 0.83 -11.87 10.94
CA GLN A 449 0.34 -10.50 10.87
C GLN A 449 -1.16 -10.48 11.19
N ILE A 450 -1.56 -9.51 12.00
CA ILE A 450 -2.96 -9.30 12.37
C ILE A 450 -3.35 -7.87 11.98
N ILE A 451 -4.34 -7.77 11.11
CA ILE A 451 -4.79 -6.54 10.48
C ILE A 451 -6.20 -6.27 10.98
N SER A 452 -6.45 -5.01 11.32
CA SER A 452 -7.77 -4.56 11.76
C SER A 452 -8.37 -3.58 10.74
N LEU A 453 -9.62 -3.81 10.38
CA LEU A 453 -10.45 -3.01 9.49
C LEU A 453 -11.58 -2.42 10.32
N GLY A 454 -12.00 -1.18 10.05
CA GLY A 454 -13.05 -0.54 10.84
C GLY A 454 -12.59 0.23 12.09
N TYR A 455 -11.28 0.29 12.36
CA TYR A 455 -10.72 0.92 13.56
C TYR A 455 -10.06 2.27 13.27
N ASN A 456 -10.69 3.36 13.72
CA ASN A 456 -10.17 4.73 13.56
C ASN A 456 -9.11 5.14 14.62
N GLY A 457 -8.78 4.26 15.57
CA GLY A 457 -8.06 4.62 16.80
C GLY A 457 -6.70 3.95 17.05
N LEU A 458 -6.18 3.16 16.12
CA LEU A 458 -4.91 2.44 16.26
C LEU A 458 -3.83 3.01 15.32
N SER A 459 -2.57 2.93 15.72
CA SER A 459 -1.44 3.57 15.05
C SER A 459 -1.28 3.10 13.59
N PRO A 460 -1.05 4.04 12.64
CA PRO A 460 -0.85 3.72 11.23
C PRO A 460 0.60 3.27 11.02
N GLU A 461 0.97 2.06 11.46
CA GLU A 461 2.34 1.56 11.27
C GLU A 461 2.54 0.70 10.03
N PHE A 462 1.48 0.28 9.32
CA PHE A 462 1.61 -0.52 8.10
C PHE A 462 0.54 -0.21 7.05
N ASN A 463 0.98 0.35 5.92
CA ASN A 463 0.19 0.52 4.71
C ASN A 463 0.19 -0.76 3.86
N ILE A 464 -0.64 -1.75 4.22
CA ILE A 464 -0.71 -3.03 3.47
C ILE A 464 -1.59 -2.92 2.21
N PHE A 465 -2.49 -1.94 2.18
CA PHE A 465 -3.48 -1.76 1.10
C PHE A 465 -3.17 -0.59 0.13
N SER A 466 -2.04 0.11 0.27
CA SER A 466 -1.61 1.14 -0.68
C SER A 466 -0.34 0.72 -1.42
N SER A 467 -0.24 1.13 -2.68
CA SER A 467 0.94 0.94 -3.56
C SER A 467 1.96 2.08 -3.45
N GLU A 468 1.80 2.98 -2.49
CA GLU A 468 2.64 4.18 -2.34
C GLU A 468 3.79 3.91 -1.37
N SER A 469 5.01 4.12 -1.84
CA SER A 469 6.22 4.13 -1.02
C SER A 469 6.19 5.33 -0.06
N GLU A 470 6.10 5.11 1.25
CA GLU A 470 6.30 6.19 2.22
C GLU A 470 7.74 6.19 2.74
N ASP A 471 8.51 7.18 2.29
CA ASP A 471 9.51 7.86 3.12
C ASP A 471 8.79 9.01 3.82
N LYS A 472 8.33 8.80 5.06
CA LYS A 472 7.88 9.87 5.96
C LYS A 472 8.40 9.61 7.37
N TRP A 473 9.38 10.40 7.77
CA TRP A 473 9.79 10.48 9.17
C TRP A 473 8.83 11.35 9.97
N MET A 474 8.29 10.71 11.01
CA MET A 474 7.88 11.20 12.32
C MET A 474 8.29 12.64 12.66
N TYR A 475 7.32 13.57 12.65
CA TYR A 475 7.01 14.55 13.71
C TYR A 475 5.73 15.29 13.28
N ASP A 476 4.56 14.78 13.67
CA ASP A 476 3.45 15.66 14.06
C ASP A 476 2.34 14.88 14.76
N TYR A 477 2.20 15.14 16.05
CA TYR A 477 1.02 14.77 16.85
C TYR A 477 -0.16 15.68 16.49
N THR A 478 -0.52 15.81 15.21
CA THR A 478 -1.81 16.40 14.83
C THR A 478 -2.36 15.83 13.51
N ARG A 479 -3.50 15.13 13.64
CA ARG A 479 -4.59 14.90 12.65
C ARG A 479 -4.23 14.64 11.17
N ASN A 480 -4.75 13.49 10.70
CA ASN A 480 -5.11 13.12 9.32
C ASN A 480 -3.99 12.52 8.43
N SER A 481 -3.62 11.25 8.68
CA SER A 481 -3.37 10.30 7.60
C SER A 481 -4.60 9.40 7.44
N ASN A 482 -5.43 9.68 6.42
CA ASN A 482 -6.80 9.13 6.32
C ASN A 482 -6.93 7.75 5.66
N TYR A 483 -5.85 7.03 5.35
CA TYR A 483 -5.96 5.79 4.57
C TYR A 483 -4.88 4.76 4.93
N SER A 484 -5.04 4.07 6.07
CA SER A 484 -4.25 2.88 6.41
C SER A 484 -5.06 1.95 7.31
N ALA A 485 -4.93 0.63 7.14
CA ALA A 485 -5.53 -0.36 8.04
C ALA A 485 -4.51 -0.67 9.15
N PRO A 486 -4.78 -0.34 10.43
CA PRO A 486 -3.81 -0.55 11.49
C PRO A 486 -3.58 -2.04 11.76
N THR A 487 -2.31 -2.42 11.91
CA THR A 487 -1.91 -3.75 12.40
C THR A 487 -1.94 -3.75 13.92
N ILE A 488 -2.49 -4.83 14.51
CA ILE A 488 -2.50 -4.99 15.96
C ILE A 488 -1.36 -5.93 16.35
N ASP A 489 -0.42 -5.44 17.17
CA ASP A 489 0.54 -6.31 17.85
C ASP A 489 -0.01 -6.67 19.24
N PHE A 490 -0.40 -7.93 19.42
CA PHE A 490 -0.84 -8.45 20.72
C PHE A 490 0.34 -8.81 21.65
N GLY A 491 1.59 -8.61 21.20
CA GLY A 491 2.82 -8.87 21.91
C GLY A 491 3.64 -10.00 21.28
N ALA A 492 4.97 -9.91 21.41
CA ALA A 492 5.90 -10.93 20.94
C ALA A 492 5.55 -12.31 21.58
N ASN A 493 5.11 -13.27 20.73
CA ASN A 493 4.95 -14.73 20.96
C ASN A 493 3.51 -15.30 20.92
N ILE A 494 2.45 -14.50 20.69
CA ILE A 494 1.09 -15.08 20.53
C ILE A 494 0.84 -15.43 19.07
N VAL A 495 0.67 -16.73 18.78
CA VAL A 495 0.19 -17.22 17.47
C VAL A 495 -1.29 -17.59 17.60
N VAL A 496 -2.14 -16.79 16.97
CA VAL A 496 -3.60 -16.86 17.00
C VAL A 496 -4.12 -17.96 16.07
N ASP A 497 -4.96 -18.83 16.64
CA ASP A 497 -5.70 -19.87 15.94
C ASP A 497 -7.15 -19.43 15.65
N GLN A 498 -7.81 -18.81 16.64
CA GLN A 498 -9.19 -18.32 16.54
C GLN A 498 -9.35 -16.96 17.23
N ILE A 499 -10.20 -16.10 16.66
CA ILE A 499 -10.64 -14.84 17.27
C ILE A 499 -12.16 -14.88 17.40
N ALA A 500 -12.69 -14.45 18.55
CA ALA A 500 -14.11 -14.20 18.75
C ALA A 500 -14.31 -12.74 19.18
N CYS A 501 -15.06 -11.99 18.39
CA CYS A 501 -15.37 -10.58 18.65
C CYS A 501 -16.69 -10.45 19.41
N SER A 502 -16.70 -9.67 20.49
CA SER A 502 -17.90 -9.21 21.18
C SER A 502 -18.09 -7.70 20.99
N GLU A 503 -19.07 -7.12 21.68
CA GLU A 503 -19.36 -5.68 21.57
C GLU A 503 -18.12 -4.83 21.93
N ASN A 504 -17.48 -5.12 23.07
CA ASN A 504 -16.37 -4.30 23.62
C ASN A 504 -15.09 -5.10 23.91
N THR A 505 -15.08 -6.41 23.64
CA THR A 505 -13.99 -7.31 23.99
C THR A 505 -13.67 -8.24 22.83
N ILE A 506 -12.40 -8.51 22.60
CA ILE A 506 -11.91 -9.53 21.68
C ILE A 506 -11.32 -10.67 22.51
N LEU A 507 -11.74 -11.90 22.20
CA LEU A 507 -11.08 -13.11 22.71
C LEU A 507 -10.16 -13.68 21.63
N LEU A 508 -8.95 -14.04 22.04
CA LEU A 508 -7.95 -14.70 21.21
C LEU A 508 -7.72 -16.11 21.76
N LEU A 509 -7.72 -17.10 20.89
CA LEU A 509 -7.26 -18.45 21.19
C LEU A 509 -5.90 -18.65 20.53
N SER A 510 -4.89 -18.99 21.32
CA SER A 510 -3.58 -19.36 20.78
C SER A 510 -3.56 -20.79 20.27
N THR A 511 -2.61 -21.10 19.38
CA THR A 511 -2.30 -22.48 18.96
C THR A 511 -1.90 -23.41 20.11
N THR A 512 -1.46 -22.85 21.25
CA THR A 512 -1.16 -23.59 22.49
C THR A 512 -2.42 -23.93 23.32
N GLY A 513 -3.59 -23.41 22.93
CA GLY A 513 -4.86 -23.60 23.65
C GLY A 513 -5.06 -22.66 24.84
N GLU A 514 -4.34 -21.54 24.87
CA GLU A 514 -4.47 -20.48 25.87
C GLU A 514 -5.41 -19.38 25.35
N VAL A 515 -6.22 -18.81 26.24
CA VAL A 515 -7.19 -17.76 25.90
C VAL A 515 -6.72 -16.42 26.43
N TYR A 516 -6.77 -15.40 25.57
CA TYR A 516 -6.45 -14.01 25.92
C TYR A 516 -7.64 -13.10 25.67
N GLU A 517 -7.81 -12.10 26.51
CA GLU A 517 -8.82 -11.06 26.42
C GLU A 517 -8.15 -9.72 26.07
N VAL A 518 -8.75 -8.99 25.13
CA VAL A 518 -8.36 -7.63 24.76
C VAL A 518 -9.59 -6.72 24.83
N LYS A 519 -9.50 -5.65 25.61
CA LYS A 519 -10.60 -4.67 25.75
C LYS A 519 -10.39 -3.50 24.79
N LEU A 520 -11.44 -3.15 24.06
CA LEU A 520 -11.36 -2.20 22.93
C LEU A 520 -11.33 -0.72 23.32
N HIS A 521 -11.71 -0.39 24.56
CA HIS A 521 -11.84 1.00 25.02
C HIS A 521 -10.85 1.36 26.14
N SER A 522 -9.86 0.52 26.44
CA SER A 522 -8.80 0.86 27.39
C SER A 522 -7.58 1.45 26.68
N ASP A 523 -6.98 2.50 27.25
CA ASP A 523 -5.72 3.13 26.79
C ASP A 523 -4.53 2.15 26.69
N GLN A 524 -4.71 0.91 27.13
CA GLN A 524 -3.75 -0.19 26.98
C GLN A 524 -4.40 -1.32 26.17
N THR A 525 -4.00 -1.49 24.91
CA THR A 525 -4.37 -2.62 24.04
C THR A 525 -3.50 -3.85 24.31
N LYS A 526 -3.25 -4.16 25.58
CA LYS A 526 -2.44 -5.32 25.95
C LYS A 526 -3.34 -6.55 26.13
N ALA A 527 -2.98 -7.66 25.48
CA ALA A 527 -3.65 -8.94 25.68
C ALA A 527 -3.43 -9.45 27.10
N THR A 528 -4.52 -9.74 27.82
CA THR A 528 -4.48 -10.33 29.17
C THR A 528 -4.90 -11.79 29.13
N LYS A 529 -4.11 -12.68 29.71
CA LYS A 529 -4.45 -14.11 29.77
C LYS A 529 -5.68 -14.33 30.67
N VAL A 530 -6.61 -15.17 30.20
CA VAL A 530 -7.81 -15.58 30.94
C VAL A 530 -7.53 -16.88 31.67
N ASP A 531 -7.51 -16.83 33.00
CA ASP A 531 -7.33 -18.00 33.85
C ASP A 531 -8.68 -18.56 34.33
N GLY A 532 -8.73 -19.86 34.65
CA GLY A 532 -9.92 -20.53 35.20
C GLY A 532 -10.41 -21.75 34.41
N PHE A 533 -9.64 -22.21 33.42
CA PHE A 533 -9.91 -23.46 32.69
C PHE A 533 -9.14 -24.62 33.34
N ASP A 534 -9.80 -25.78 33.46
CA ASP A 534 -9.18 -26.99 34.02
C ASP A 534 -8.29 -27.72 32.99
N SER A 535 -8.45 -27.41 31.70
CA SER A 535 -7.71 -27.99 30.58
C SER A 535 -7.57 -26.98 29.43
N THR A 536 -6.77 -27.31 28.42
CA THR A 536 -6.55 -26.44 27.25
C THR A 536 -7.85 -26.19 26.50
N VAL A 537 -8.03 -24.95 26.02
CA VAL A 537 -9.23 -24.56 25.29
C VAL A 537 -9.06 -24.96 23.82
N SER A 538 -10.12 -25.54 23.25
CA SER A 538 -10.14 -25.97 21.84
C SER A 538 -10.89 -25.00 20.93
N LYS A 539 -11.95 -24.35 21.45
CA LYS A 539 -12.79 -23.42 20.69
C LYS A 539 -13.35 -22.33 21.60
N ILE A 540 -13.51 -21.13 21.04
CA ILE A 540 -14.11 -19.97 21.70
C ILE A 540 -15.29 -19.42 20.88
N PHE A 541 -16.31 -18.89 21.54
CA PHE A 541 -17.52 -18.38 20.90
C PHE A 541 -17.99 -17.09 21.55
N SER A 542 -18.38 -16.13 20.72
CA SER A 542 -19.05 -14.89 21.12
C SER A 542 -19.87 -14.34 19.94
N HIS A 543 -20.81 -13.46 20.24
CA HIS A 543 -21.59 -12.74 19.24
C HIS A 543 -21.09 -11.29 19.17
N CYS A 544 -21.05 -10.68 17.99
CA CYS A 544 -20.53 -9.33 17.80
C CYS A 544 -21.29 -8.23 18.56
N GLU A 545 -22.53 -8.49 18.97
CA GLU A 545 -23.36 -7.62 19.83
C GLU A 545 -23.60 -8.25 21.22
N GLY A 546 -22.90 -9.35 21.51
CA GLY A 546 -23.01 -10.08 22.77
C GLY A 546 -22.06 -9.54 23.83
N LYS A 547 -22.44 -9.75 25.09
CA LYS A 547 -21.63 -9.44 26.29
C LYS A 547 -21.24 -10.69 27.09
N HIS A 548 -21.27 -11.85 26.45
CA HIS A 548 -20.95 -13.14 27.08
C HIS A 548 -20.16 -14.02 26.13
N PHE A 549 -19.52 -15.03 26.71
CA PHE A 549 -18.57 -15.88 26.02
C PHE A 549 -18.78 -17.33 26.42
N ILE A 550 -18.53 -18.24 25.48
CA ILE A 550 -18.49 -19.67 25.71
C ILE A 550 -17.14 -20.21 25.23
N ALA A 551 -16.53 -21.08 26.02
CA ALA A 551 -15.34 -21.83 25.62
C ALA A 551 -15.59 -23.33 25.79
N ILE A 552 -15.03 -24.12 24.87
CA ILE A 552 -15.05 -25.58 24.93
C ILE A 552 -13.61 -26.08 25.10
N THR A 553 -13.35 -26.83 26.16
CA THR A 553 -12.03 -27.41 26.41
C THR A 553 -11.78 -28.66 25.55
N SER A 554 -10.52 -29.10 25.48
CA SER A 554 -10.13 -30.36 24.83
C SER A 554 -10.82 -31.59 25.42
N ASN A 555 -11.33 -31.50 26.65
CA ASN A 555 -12.12 -32.55 27.31
C ASN A 555 -13.64 -32.45 27.02
N ASN A 556 -14.07 -31.59 26.09
CA ASN A 556 -15.48 -31.30 25.78
C ASN A 556 -16.27 -30.69 26.95
N GLU A 557 -15.60 -30.04 27.89
CA GLU A 557 -16.24 -29.31 28.98
C GLU A 557 -16.55 -27.88 28.53
N VAL A 558 -17.72 -27.37 28.94
CA VAL A 558 -18.21 -26.06 28.52
C VAL A 558 -18.09 -25.06 29.66
N TYR A 559 -17.45 -23.93 29.38
CA TYR A 559 -17.33 -22.80 30.30
C TYR A 559 -18.04 -21.59 29.72
N SER A 560 -18.67 -20.81 30.58
CA SER A 560 -19.31 -19.54 30.22
C SER A 560 -18.96 -18.43 31.20
N TRP A 561 -18.83 -17.20 30.70
CA TRP A 561 -18.63 -16.01 31.52
C TRP A 561 -19.10 -14.73 30.79
N GLY A 562 -19.12 -13.62 31.51
CA GLY A 562 -19.64 -12.32 31.08
C GLY A 562 -21.00 -12.01 31.72
N CYS A 563 -21.85 -11.33 30.95
CA CYS A 563 -23.20 -10.93 31.36
C CYS A 563 -24.11 -12.15 31.63
N GLY A 564 -24.73 -12.17 32.81
CA GLY A 564 -25.63 -13.25 33.28
C GLY A 564 -27.12 -13.02 33.03
N ASP A 565 -27.50 -11.88 32.46
CA ASP A 565 -28.89 -11.47 32.32
C ASP A 565 -29.70 -12.51 31.52
N ASN A 566 -30.92 -12.79 31.99
CA ASN A 566 -31.85 -13.79 31.40
C ASN A 566 -31.28 -15.21 31.35
N GLY A 567 -30.27 -15.54 32.16
CA GLY A 567 -29.74 -16.90 32.27
C GLY A 567 -28.87 -17.35 31.08
N ARG A 568 -28.34 -16.41 30.27
CA ARG A 568 -27.54 -16.71 29.06
C ARG A 568 -26.24 -17.49 29.33
N LEU A 569 -25.81 -17.58 30.58
CA LEU A 569 -24.65 -18.38 31.02
C LEU A 569 -25.03 -19.85 31.31
N GLY A 570 -26.30 -20.18 31.50
CA GLY A 570 -26.73 -21.56 31.70
C GLY A 570 -26.37 -22.17 33.07
N LEU A 571 -26.04 -21.34 34.05
CA LEU A 571 -25.59 -21.76 35.39
C LEU A 571 -26.74 -22.04 36.38
N GLY A 572 -27.99 -21.75 36.01
CA GLY A 572 -29.17 -21.92 36.86
C GLY A 572 -29.54 -20.71 37.73
N ASP A 573 -28.66 -19.72 37.83
CA ASP A 573 -28.90 -18.49 38.58
C ASP A 573 -29.33 -17.34 37.65
N ASP A 574 -30.43 -16.66 38.01
CA ASP A 574 -30.90 -15.46 37.29
C ASP A 574 -30.01 -14.25 37.60
N ASN A 575 -29.48 -13.61 36.55
CA ASN A 575 -28.78 -12.31 36.58
C ASN A 575 -27.39 -12.27 37.26
N LEU A 576 -26.76 -13.41 37.56
CA LEU A 576 -25.39 -13.42 38.08
C LEU A 576 -24.37 -13.34 36.94
N SER A 577 -23.77 -12.17 36.75
CA SER A 577 -22.67 -11.99 35.79
C SER A 577 -21.36 -12.55 36.35
N MET A 578 -20.65 -13.35 35.54
CA MET A 578 -19.41 -14.01 35.94
C MET A 578 -18.21 -13.34 35.28
N GLN A 579 -17.22 -12.91 36.06
CA GLN A 579 -15.99 -12.28 35.52
C GLN A 579 -14.95 -13.29 35.06
N LYS A 580 -15.05 -14.55 35.51
CA LYS A 580 -14.13 -15.63 35.16
C LYS A 580 -14.87 -16.80 34.51
N PRO A 581 -14.23 -17.57 33.62
CA PRO A 581 -14.78 -18.80 33.06
C PRO A 581 -15.35 -19.70 34.16
N THR A 582 -16.62 -20.07 34.04
CA THR A 582 -17.30 -20.95 35.00
C THR A 582 -17.89 -22.13 34.27
N LYS A 583 -17.62 -23.34 34.76
CA LYS A 583 -18.07 -24.59 34.15
C LYS A 583 -19.58 -24.75 34.24
N ILE A 584 -20.22 -25.05 33.11
CA ILE A 584 -21.66 -25.36 33.06
C ILE A 584 -21.86 -26.83 33.44
N THR A 585 -22.12 -27.07 34.72
CA THR A 585 -22.23 -28.44 35.28
C THR A 585 -23.32 -29.27 34.60
N ALA A 586 -24.42 -28.64 34.17
CA ALA A 586 -25.53 -29.27 33.46
C ALA A 586 -25.14 -29.94 32.13
N LEU A 587 -23.99 -29.60 31.55
CA LEU A 587 -23.48 -30.15 30.28
C LEU A 587 -22.32 -31.13 30.46
N SER A 588 -21.87 -31.41 31.69
CA SER A 588 -20.66 -32.20 31.94
C SER A 588 -20.72 -33.61 31.34
N ASP A 589 -21.91 -34.22 31.31
CA ASP A 589 -22.11 -35.57 30.79
C ASP A 589 -22.50 -35.59 29.29
N LYS A 590 -22.44 -34.44 28.60
CA LYS A 590 -23.09 -34.25 27.29
C LYS A 590 -22.16 -34.16 26.09
N GLN A 591 -20.85 -34.41 26.21
CA GLN A 591 -19.89 -34.43 25.08
C GLN A 591 -20.17 -33.34 24.03
N VAL A 592 -20.10 -32.08 24.46
CA VAL A 592 -20.40 -30.91 23.62
C VAL A 592 -19.27 -30.69 22.60
N VAL A 593 -19.62 -30.54 21.31
CA VAL A 593 -18.63 -30.42 20.21
C VAL A 593 -18.65 -29.04 19.54
N GLY A 594 -19.67 -28.24 19.80
CA GLY A 594 -19.80 -26.87 19.30
C GLY A 594 -20.86 -26.06 20.05
N ALA A 595 -20.78 -24.75 19.88
CA ALA A 595 -21.65 -23.77 20.51
C ALA A 595 -21.86 -22.57 19.58
N SER A 596 -22.89 -21.77 19.88
CA SER A 596 -23.08 -20.45 19.29
C SER A 596 -23.67 -19.52 20.34
N CYS A 597 -23.09 -18.33 20.44
CA CYS A 597 -23.62 -17.24 21.26
C CYS A 597 -24.50 -16.34 20.38
N GLY A 598 -25.65 -15.91 20.87
CA GLY A 598 -26.42 -14.80 20.31
C GLY A 598 -26.19 -13.51 21.10
N ALA A 599 -27.00 -12.47 20.86
CA ALA A 599 -26.89 -11.23 21.63
C ALA A 599 -27.15 -11.43 23.14
N ASN A 600 -28.14 -12.27 23.49
CA ASN A 600 -28.60 -12.50 24.87
C ASN A 600 -29.07 -13.93 25.17
N TYR A 601 -28.60 -14.91 24.39
CA TYR A 601 -28.87 -16.32 24.60
C TYR A 601 -27.74 -17.16 24.00
N SER A 602 -27.79 -18.46 24.26
CA SER A 602 -26.73 -19.42 23.96
C SER A 602 -27.32 -20.71 23.42
N ALA A 603 -26.58 -21.35 22.52
CA ALA A 603 -26.88 -22.69 22.03
C ALA A 603 -25.62 -23.55 22.06
N VAL A 604 -25.78 -24.83 22.37
CA VAL A 604 -24.71 -25.84 22.32
C VAL A 604 -25.24 -27.11 21.70
N PHE A 605 -24.40 -27.85 21.00
CA PHE A 605 -24.77 -29.15 20.44
C PHE A 605 -23.76 -30.23 20.75
N THR A 606 -24.26 -31.43 20.95
CA THR A 606 -23.48 -32.60 21.39
C THR A 606 -22.98 -33.41 20.20
N ASN A 607 -22.01 -34.30 20.43
CA ASN A 607 -21.56 -35.27 19.42
C ASN A 607 -22.69 -36.19 18.90
N HIS A 608 -23.72 -36.41 19.73
CA HIS A 608 -24.93 -37.14 19.35
C HIS A 608 -25.92 -36.30 18.52
N GLY A 609 -25.63 -35.02 18.30
CA GLY A 609 -26.45 -34.07 17.57
C GLY A 609 -27.65 -33.54 18.34
N GLU A 610 -27.64 -33.64 19.68
CA GLU A 610 -28.67 -33.04 20.53
C GLU A 610 -28.39 -31.53 20.65
N LEU A 611 -29.40 -30.69 20.38
CA LEU A 611 -29.32 -29.24 20.52
C LEU A 611 -29.90 -28.77 21.85
N TYR A 612 -29.11 -28.02 22.60
CA TYR A 612 -29.50 -27.37 23.85
C TYR A 612 -29.46 -25.86 23.69
N THR A 613 -30.50 -25.18 24.17
CA THR A 613 -30.64 -23.72 24.12
C THR A 613 -30.97 -23.17 25.50
N PHE A 614 -30.44 -22.00 25.83
CA PHE A 614 -30.64 -21.33 27.11
C PHE A 614 -30.39 -19.81 26.99
N GLY A 615 -30.90 -19.03 27.94
CA GLY A 615 -30.88 -17.57 27.92
C GLY A 615 -32.27 -16.98 27.69
N HIS A 616 -32.30 -15.82 27.03
CA HIS A 616 -33.54 -15.08 26.80
C HIS A 616 -34.46 -15.78 25.78
N GLY A 617 -35.73 -15.97 26.14
CA GLY A 617 -36.74 -16.74 25.39
C GLY A 617 -37.58 -15.95 24.40
N LEU A 618 -37.55 -14.62 24.43
CA LEU A 618 -38.47 -13.77 23.69
C LEU A 618 -38.49 -14.09 22.18
N TYR A 619 -39.69 -14.01 21.59
CA TYR A 619 -40.00 -14.40 20.20
C TYR A 619 -39.80 -15.89 19.88
N GLY A 620 -39.55 -16.73 20.90
CA GLY A 620 -39.41 -18.17 20.72
C GLY A 620 -38.07 -18.61 20.12
N LYS A 621 -37.04 -17.75 20.20
CA LYS A 621 -35.69 -18.01 19.65
C LYS A 621 -34.95 -19.18 20.30
N LEU A 622 -35.46 -19.71 21.42
CA LEU A 622 -34.96 -20.95 22.03
C LEU A 622 -35.63 -22.21 21.45
N GLY A 623 -36.72 -22.11 20.70
CA GLY A 623 -37.32 -23.26 20.02
C GLY A 623 -38.09 -24.24 20.92
N HIS A 624 -38.45 -23.84 22.14
CA HIS A 624 -39.15 -24.69 23.11
C HIS A 624 -40.69 -24.60 23.04
N GLY A 625 -41.26 -23.89 22.06
CA GLY A 625 -42.70 -23.68 21.93
C GLY A 625 -43.27 -22.65 22.89
N SER A 626 -42.42 -21.87 23.56
CA SER A 626 -42.81 -20.73 24.39
C SER A 626 -41.78 -19.60 24.28
N SER A 627 -42.10 -18.43 24.85
CA SER A 627 -41.20 -17.27 24.92
C SER A 627 -40.47 -17.16 26.27
N ASP A 628 -40.46 -18.23 27.07
CA ASP A 628 -39.91 -18.22 28.43
C ASP A 628 -38.38 -18.30 28.41
N ASP A 629 -37.75 -17.53 29.30
CA ASP A 629 -36.31 -17.62 29.55
C ASP A 629 -35.95 -19.02 30.12
N LYS A 630 -34.74 -19.49 29.79
CA LYS A 630 -34.20 -20.77 30.27
C LYS A 630 -32.83 -20.56 30.88
N ASN A 631 -32.71 -20.71 32.20
CA ASN A 631 -31.46 -20.43 32.91
C ASN A 631 -30.48 -21.60 32.94
N VAL A 632 -30.90 -22.74 32.42
CA VAL A 632 -30.12 -23.99 32.35
C VAL A 632 -30.26 -24.54 30.93
N PRO A 633 -29.18 -25.09 30.33
CA PRO A 633 -29.24 -25.72 29.01
C PRO A 633 -30.41 -26.70 28.89
N THR A 634 -31.35 -26.39 28.00
CA THR A 634 -32.59 -27.16 27.83
C THR A 634 -32.63 -27.77 26.44
N LEU A 635 -32.98 -29.06 26.36
CA LEU A 635 -33.06 -29.80 25.08
C LEU A 635 -34.19 -29.26 24.19
N VAL A 636 -33.89 -28.99 22.93
CA VAL A 636 -34.90 -28.63 21.92
C VAL A 636 -35.60 -29.90 21.43
N ASN A 637 -36.65 -30.33 22.13
CA ASN A 637 -37.34 -31.60 21.88
C ASN A 637 -37.82 -31.78 20.43
N ALA A 638 -38.19 -30.70 19.74
CA ALA A 638 -38.63 -30.75 18.35
C ALA A 638 -37.56 -31.25 17.37
N LEU A 639 -36.27 -31.11 17.72
CA LEU A 639 -35.14 -31.54 16.89
C LEU A 639 -34.51 -32.86 17.37
N LYS A 640 -35.09 -33.55 18.35
CA LYS A 640 -34.51 -34.77 18.94
C LYS A 640 -34.28 -35.89 17.92
N SER A 641 -35.07 -35.95 16.85
CA SER A 641 -34.92 -36.92 15.76
C SER A 641 -33.93 -36.50 14.68
N HIS A 642 -33.33 -35.31 14.78
CA HIS A 642 -32.40 -34.76 13.80
C HIS A 642 -31.03 -34.60 14.44
N LYS A 643 -29.99 -35.19 13.85
CA LYS A 643 -28.62 -35.04 14.33
C LYS A 643 -28.09 -33.68 13.90
N ILE A 644 -28.07 -32.71 14.80
CA ILE A 644 -27.58 -31.35 14.53
C ILE A 644 -26.04 -31.35 14.42
N ILE A 645 -25.52 -30.68 13.39
CA ILE A 645 -24.07 -30.57 13.12
C ILE A 645 -23.54 -29.13 13.22
N ASP A 646 -24.41 -28.13 13.10
CA ASP A 646 -24.05 -26.72 13.24
C ASP A 646 -25.27 -25.87 13.66
N VAL A 647 -25.02 -24.78 14.38
CA VAL A 647 -26.04 -23.85 14.91
C VAL A 647 -25.50 -22.43 14.86
N ALA A 648 -26.35 -21.48 14.49
CA ALA A 648 -26.03 -20.05 14.51
C ALA A 648 -27.12 -19.28 15.24
N CYS A 649 -26.67 -18.49 16.22
CA CYS A 649 -27.52 -17.64 17.04
C CYS A 649 -27.38 -16.18 16.60
N GLY A 650 -28.47 -15.56 16.15
CA GLY A 650 -28.50 -14.13 15.81
C GLY A 650 -28.87 -13.23 16.99
N ASP A 651 -29.39 -12.06 16.66
CA ASP A 651 -30.01 -11.10 17.58
C ASP A 651 -31.33 -11.64 18.19
N THR A 652 -32.20 -12.18 17.33
CA THR A 652 -33.58 -12.54 17.65
C THR A 652 -34.07 -13.84 16.99
N HIS A 653 -33.21 -14.52 16.21
CA HIS A 653 -33.53 -15.77 15.51
C HIS A 653 -32.37 -16.76 15.59
N THR A 654 -32.69 -18.04 15.39
CA THR A 654 -31.76 -19.17 15.46
C THR A 654 -31.88 -20.03 14.21
N LEU A 655 -30.74 -20.43 13.66
CA LEU A 655 -30.63 -21.39 12.57
C LEU A 655 -29.85 -22.61 13.04
N CYS A 656 -30.22 -23.79 12.56
CA CYS A 656 -29.41 -24.98 12.73
C CYS A 656 -29.51 -25.88 11.51
N VAL A 657 -28.52 -26.73 11.34
CA VAL A 657 -28.46 -27.69 10.23
C VAL A 657 -28.16 -29.08 10.76
N ASN A 658 -28.81 -30.07 10.17
CA ASN A 658 -28.60 -31.48 10.51
C ASN A 658 -27.59 -32.16 9.57
N ASP A 659 -27.19 -33.38 9.92
CA ASP A 659 -26.27 -34.23 9.14
C ASP A 659 -26.76 -34.57 7.71
N GLN A 660 -28.06 -34.41 7.44
CA GLN A 660 -28.66 -34.55 6.10
C GLN A 660 -28.59 -33.26 5.28
N GLY A 661 -28.04 -32.18 5.83
CA GLY A 661 -27.94 -30.88 5.17
C GLY A 661 -29.27 -30.11 5.08
N LYS A 662 -30.25 -30.43 5.94
CA LYS A 662 -31.51 -29.69 6.08
C LYS A 662 -31.37 -28.59 7.12
N VAL A 663 -31.87 -27.41 6.81
CA VAL A 663 -31.81 -26.22 7.67
C VAL A 663 -33.14 -26.01 8.39
N PHE A 664 -33.09 -25.75 9.69
CA PHE A 664 -34.24 -25.38 10.51
C PHE A 664 -34.06 -23.97 11.08
N ALA A 665 -35.14 -23.19 11.10
CA ALA A 665 -35.16 -21.82 11.58
C ALA A 665 -36.26 -21.63 12.63
N PHE A 666 -35.99 -20.81 13.65
CA PHE A 666 -36.95 -20.42 14.68
C PHE A 666 -36.59 -19.07 15.33
N GLY A 667 -37.55 -18.47 16.02
CA GLY A 667 -37.47 -17.14 16.60
C GLY A 667 -38.27 -16.10 15.82
N ASP A 668 -37.76 -14.87 15.81
CA ASP A 668 -38.42 -13.73 15.18
C ASP A 668 -38.35 -13.77 13.65
N CYS A 669 -39.41 -13.30 12.99
CA CYS A 669 -39.59 -13.35 11.53
C CYS A 669 -39.35 -12.04 10.79
N ASP A 670 -39.05 -10.94 11.50
CA ASP A 670 -38.86 -9.63 10.86
C ASP A 670 -37.86 -9.71 9.70
N PHE A 671 -38.17 -8.99 8.62
CA PHE A 671 -37.42 -8.94 7.36
C PHE A 671 -37.29 -10.29 6.63
N GLY A 672 -38.03 -11.33 7.05
CA GLY A 672 -38.01 -12.63 6.40
C GLY A 672 -36.79 -13.50 6.74
N LYS A 673 -36.05 -13.18 7.81
CA LYS A 673 -34.83 -13.89 8.23
C LYS A 673 -35.01 -15.37 8.60
N LEU A 674 -36.23 -15.86 8.77
CA LEU A 674 -36.48 -17.31 8.91
C LEU A 674 -36.37 -18.07 7.56
N GLY A 675 -36.51 -17.39 6.42
CA GLY A 675 -36.32 -17.99 5.10
C GLY A 675 -37.48 -18.86 4.58
N VAL A 676 -38.62 -18.87 5.30
CA VAL A 676 -39.80 -19.71 4.97
C VAL A 676 -40.83 -18.98 4.10
N GLY A 677 -40.55 -17.75 3.65
CA GLY A 677 -41.49 -16.96 2.85
C GLY A 677 -42.68 -16.39 3.63
N THR A 678 -42.65 -16.47 4.97
CA THR A 678 -43.73 -16.00 5.86
C THR A 678 -43.26 -14.90 6.81
N THR A 679 -44.18 -14.04 7.23
CA THR A 679 -43.98 -12.98 8.24
C THR A 679 -44.47 -13.39 9.63
N ASN A 680 -44.59 -14.69 9.92
CA ASN A 680 -44.99 -15.18 11.23
C ASN A 680 -43.79 -15.79 11.94
N GLY A 681 -43.58 -15.38 13.19
CA GLY A 681 -42.52 -15.93 14.05
C GLY A 681 -42.76 -17.40 14.35
N ALA A 682 -41.69 -18.10 14.70
CA ALA A 682 -41.71 -19.54 14.92
C ALA A 682 -41.15 -19.88 16.30
N GLN A 683 -41.99 -20.32 17.22
CA GLN A 683 -41.56 -20.70 18.57
C GLN A 683 -40.99 -22.12 18.64
N VAL A 684 -41.11 -22.88 17.55
CA VAL A 684 -40.61 -24.24 17.37
C VAL A 684 -39.83 -24.27 16.05
N PRO A 685 -38.73 -25.04 15.94
CA PRO A 685 -37.97 -25.19 14.70
C PRO A 685 -38.82 -25.56 13.48
N ILE A 686 -38.73 -24.77 12.41
CA ILE A 686 -39.41 -24.99 11.12
C ILE A 686 -38.37 -25.30 10.04
N LEU A 687 -38.68 -26.25 9.15
CA LEU A 687 -37.83 -26.60 8.03
C LEU A 687 -37.83 -25.48 6.95
N VAL A 688 -36.65 -25.09 6.50
CA VAL A 688 -36.46 -24.18 5.35
C VAL A 688 -36.37 -25.02 4.08
N GLU A 689 -37.51 -25.29 3.43
CA GLU A 689 -37.59 -26.25 2.30
C GLU A 689 -36.79 -25.83 1.06
N SER A 690 -36.52 -24.54 0.90
CA SER A 690 -35.78 -24.00 -0.24
C SER A 690 -34.27 -24.30 -0.20
N LEU A 691 -33.75 -24.81 0.93
CA LEU A 691 -32.35 -25.16 1.10
C LEU A 691 -32.15 -26.68 1.18
N SER A 692 -31.08 -27.15 0.54
CA SER A 692 -30.63 -28.54 0.61
C SER A 692 -29.10 -28.61 0.54
N ASN A 693 -28.51 -29.68 1.07
CA ASN A 693 -27.06 -29.92 1.08
C ASN A 693 -26.25 -28.78 1.73
N ILE A 694 -26.74 -28.25 2.85
CA ILE A 694 -26.06 -27.20 3.63
C ILE A 694 -25.11 -27.82 4.65
N LYS A 695 -23.93 -27.21 4.83
CA LYS A 695 -22.93 -27.60 5.81
C LYS A 695 -22.87 -26.66 7.00
N ASN A 696 -22.93 -25.35 6.75
CA ASN A 696 -22.81 -24.32 7.79
C ASN A 696 -23.89 -23.25 7.65
N VAL A 697 -24.31 -22.71 8.78
CA VAL A 697 -25.29 -21.61 8.88
C VAL A 697 -24.71 -20.45 9.68
N TYR A 698 -25.13 -19.23 9.37
CA TYR A 698 -24.68 -18.02 10.04
C TYR A 698 -25.84 -17.04 10.20
N CYS A 699 -25.80 -16.28 11.29
CA CYS A 699 -26.79 -15.25 11.61
C CYS A 699 -26.05 -13.92 11.81
N GLY A 700 -26.56 -12.84 11.20
CA GLY A 700 -26.18 -11.48 11.54
C GLY A 700 -27.37 -10.68 12.04
N SER A 701 -27.24 -9.36 12.15
CA SER A 701 -28.36 -8.51 12.60
C SER A 701 -29.48 -8.54 11.55
N HIS A 702 -30.60 -9.19 11.85
CA HIS A 702 -31.77 -9.30 10.97
C HIS A 702 -31.55 -10.00 9.61
N PHE A 703 -30.49 -10.78 9.43
CA PHE A 703 -30.28 -11.56 8.21
C PHE A 703 -29.59 -12.89 8.50
N SER A 704 -29.62 -13.76 7.51
CA SER A 704 -29.22 -15.14 7.62
C SER A 704 -28.41 -15.57 6.40
N MET A 705 -27.53 -16.54 6.60
CA MET A 705 -26.69 -17.09 5.55
C MET A 705 -26.47 -18.58 5.74
N ALA A 706 -26.29 -19.29 4.63
CA ALA A 706 -25.97 -20.71 4.59
C ALA A 706 -24.94 -21.02 3.51
N ILE A 707 -24.09 -22.01 3.76
CA ILE A 707 -23.06 -22.49 2.82
C ILE A 707 -23.29 -23.96 2.51
N SER A 708 -23.24 -24.31 1.23
CA SER A 708 -23.38 -25.68 0.75
C SER A 708 -22.19 -26.58 1.14
N CYS A 709 -22.41 -27.89 1.17
CA CYS A 709 -21.37 -28.88 1.50
C CYS A 709 -20.13 -28.85 0.58
N ASP A 710 -20.29 -28.43 -0.67
CA ASP A 710 -19.20 -28.27 -1.63
C ASP A 710 -18.44 -26.93 -1.49
N GLY A 711 -18.95 -25.99 -0.70
CA GLY A 711 -18.38 -24.66 -0.51
C GLY A 711 -18.52 -23.71 -1.70
N ASN A 712 -19.25 -24.11 -2.76
CA ASN A 712 -19.38 -23.32 -4.00
C ASN A 712 -20.63 -22.44 -4.03
N SER A 713 -21.62 -22.71 -3.17
CA SER A 713 -22.88 -21.98 -3.16
C SER A 713 -23.12 -21.36 -1.78
N ILE A 714 -23.25 -20.03 -1.77
CA ILE A 714 -23.66 -19.26 -0.60
C ILE A 714 -25.09 -18.77 -0.83
N TYR A 715 -25.92 -18.91 0.20
CA TYR A 715 -27.28 -18.43 0.22
C TYR A 715 -27.44 -17.38 1.31
N THR A 716 -28.13 -16.29 1.00
CA THR A 716 -28.40 -15.17 1.92
C THR A 716 -29.84 -14.73 1.82
N TRP A 717 -30.44 -14.35 2.95
CA TRP A 717 -31.80 -13.83 3.03
C TRP A 717 -32.01 -12.98 4.30
N GLY A 718 -33.12 -12.27 4.38
CA GLY A 718 -33.41 -11.32 5.45
C GLY A 718 -33.38 -9.86 4.95
N LYS A 719 -32.95 -8.96 5.83
CA LYS A 719 -32.93 -7.53 5.58
C LYS A 719 -31.99 -7.12 4.42
N ASN A 720 -32.46 -6.22 3.56
CA ASN A 720 -31.70 -5.69 2.43
C ASN A 720 -30.42 -4.91 2.84
N GLY A 721 -29.55 -4.63 1.84
CA GLY A 721 -28.33 -3.84 2.01
C GLY A 721 -27.13 -4.57 2.66
N ARG A 722 -27.30 -5.85 3.03
CA ARG A 722 -26.24 -6.69 3.65
C ARG A 722 -26.14 -8.11 3.09
N LEU A 723 -26.82 -8.39 1.98
CA LEU A 723 -27.04 -9.74 1.46
C LEU A 723 -26.12 -10.13 0.29
N GLY A 724 -25.32 -9.21 -0.25
CA GLY A 724 -24.38 -9.56 -1.33
C GLY A 724 -25.04 -9.83 -2.69
N HIS A 725 -26.24 -9.30 -2.94
CA HIS A 725 -26.91 -9.39 -4.24
C HIS A 725 -27.02 -8.03 -4.94
N GLU A 726 -26.63 -7.96 -6.22
CA GLU A 726 -26.83 -6.77 -7.05
C GLU A 726 -28.32 -6.56 -7.37
N ASN A 727 -28.74 -5.29 -7.42
CA ASN A 727 -30.08 -4.84 -7.85
C ASN A 727 -31.27 -5.34 -7.02
N ILE A 728 -31.06 -5.79 -5.77
CA ILE A 728 -32.15 -6.13 -4.86
C ILE A 728 -32.37 -4.97 -3.89
N ILE A 729 -33.52 -4.31 -4.03
CA ILE A 729 -33.93 -3.19 -3.18
C ILE A 729 -34.85 -3.68 -2.04
N GLU A 730 -35.47 -4.86 -2.17
CA GLU A 730 -36.41 -5.41 -1.20
C GLU A 730 -35.77 -6.43 -0.26
N ASP A 731 -36.40 -6.68 0.88
CA ASP A 731 -36.01 -7.74 1.80
C ASP A 731 -36.28 -9.13 1.19
N LEU A 732 -35.40 -10.09 1.48
CA LEU A 732 -35.52 -11.45 0.96
C LEU A 732 -36.15 -12.36 2.00
N TYR A 733 -37.36 -12.82 1.72
CA TYR A 733 -38.11 -13.73 2.61
C TYR A 733 -37.77 -15.20 2.40
N VAL A 734 -37.00 -15.50 1.35
CA VAL A 734 -36.53 -16.85 1.01
C VAL A 734 -35.03 -16.81 0.67
N PRO A 735 -34.27 -17.85 1.03
CA PRO A 735 -32.87 -18.02 0.67
C PRO A 735 -32.62 -17.82 -0.83
N LYS A 736 -31.69 -16.91 -1.16
CA LYS A 736 -31.26 -16.66 -2.54
C LYS A 736 -29.78 -16.92 -2.68
N LYS A 737 -29.37 -17.60 -3.76
CA LYS A 737 -27.96 -17.86 -4.06
C LYS A 737 -27.24 -16.57 -4.49
N ILE A 738 -26.03 -16.37 -4.00
CA ILE A 738 -25.13 -15.30 -4.45
C ILE A 738 -24.42 -15.74 -5.75
N GLU A 739 -24.79 -15.14 -6.88
CA GLU A 739 -24.22 -15.48 -8.19
C GLU A 739 -22.79 -14.96 -8.40
N GLY A 740 -22.41 -13.86 -7.71
CA GLY A 740 -21.09 -13.21 -7.85
C GLY A 740 -19.90 -14.04 -7.39
N LEU A 741 -20.13 -15.22 -6.80
CA LEU A 741 -19.11 -16.13 -6.27
C LEU A 741 -19.03 -17.46 -7.02
N ASN A 742 -19.71 -17.60 -8.15
CA ASN A 742 -19.67 -18.84 -8.93
C ASN A 742 -18.23 -19.22 -9.35
N GLY A 743 -17.85 -20.47 -9.09
CA GLY A 743 -16.52 -21.01 -9.38
C GLY A 743 -15.48 -20.73 -8.28
N LYS A 744 -15.84 -20.06 -7.19
CA LYS A 744 -14.97 -19.84 -6.03
C LYS A 744 -15.43 -20.71 -4.86
N LYS A 745 -14.47 -21.36 -4.21
CA LYS A 745 -14.73 -22.26 -3.09
C LYS A 745 -14.40 -21.57 -1.76
N VAL A 746 -15.41 -21.45 -0.92
CA VAL A 746 -15.34 -20.73 0.35
C VAL A 746 -14.96 -21.71 1.45
N GLU A 747 -13.93 -21.36 2.22
CA GLU A 747 -13.42 -22.16 3.33
C GLU A 747 -14.05 -21.74 4.66
N LYS A 748 -14.03 -20.43 4.96
CA LYS A 748 -14.54 -19.86 6.21
C LYS A 748 -15.35 -18.60 5.96
N VAL A 749 -16.32 -18.35 6.82
CA VAL A 749 -17.17 -17.17 6.76
C VAL A 749 -17.31 -16.57 8.14
N SER A 750 -17.23 -15.24 8.19
CA SER A 750 -17.42 -14.45 9.39
C SER A 750 -18.49 -13.40 9.13
N VAL A 751 -19.45 -13.32 10.04
CA VAL A 751 -20.61 -12.43 9.94
C VAL A 751 -20.53 -11.42 11.07
N GLY A 752 -20.49 -10.13 10.70
CA GLY A 752 -20.65 -9.03 11.65
C GLY A 752 -22.11 -8.61 11.77
N SER A 753 -22.37 -7.48 12.41
CA SER A 753 -23.75 -6.96 12.55
C SER A 753 -24.38 -6.67 11.18
N THR A 754 -23.63 -6.03 10.27
CA THR A 754 -24.16 -5.53 8.98
C THR A 754 -23.27 -5.82 7.76
N HIS A 755 -22.21 -6.61 7.93
CA HIS A 755 -21.23 -6.93 6.90
C HIS A 755 -20.80 -8.40 7.02
N CYS A 756 -20.27 -8.95 5.93
CA CYS A 756 -19.76 -10.32 5.88
C CYS A 756 -18.37 -10.35 5.24
N LEU A 757 -17.53 -11.24 5.77
CA LEU A 757 -16.24 -11.61 5.18
C LEU A 757 -16.23 -13.09 4.84
N LEU A 758 -15.70 -13.41 3.66
CA LEU A 758 -15.59 -14.75 3.11
C LEU A 758 -14.13 -15.05 2.81
N LEU A 759 -13.58 -16.08 3.45
CA LEU A 759 -12.24 -16.59 3.15
C LEU A 759 -12.35 -17.73 2.15
N MET A 760 -11.67 -17.58 1.02
CA MET A 760 -11.60 -18.59 -0.03
C MET A 760 -10.46 -19.59 0.24
N GLU A 761 -10.54 -20.80 -0.33
CA GLU A 761 -9.51 -21.85 -0.17
C GLU A 761 -8.12 -21.44 -0.72
N ASN A 762 -8.08 -20.48 -1.66
CA ASN A 762 -6.84 -19.91 -2.19
C ASN A 762 -6.24 -18.79 -1.30
N GLY A 763 -6.84 -18.51 -0.14
CA GLY A 763 -6.42 -17.45 0.81
C GLY A 763 -6.86 -16.03 0.42
N GLU A 764 -7.70 -15.86 -0.60
CA GLU A 764 -8.32 -14.58 -0.96
C GLU A 764 -9.49 -14.25 -0.03
N LEU A 765 -9.64 -12.97 0.28
CA LEU A 765 -10.74 -12.45 1.09
C LEU A 765 -11.75 -11.73 0.23
N PHE A 766 -13.02 -12.12 0.33
CA PHE A 766 -14.15 -11.41 -0.24
C PHE A 766 -14.99 -10.78 0.86
N GLY A 767 -15.63 -9.65 0.56
CA GLY A 767 -16.52 -8.99 1.51
C GLY A 767 -17.66 -8.26 0.85
N PHE A 768 -18.78 -8.13 1.59
CA PHE A 768 -19.98 -7.42 1.16
C PHE A 768 -20.80 -6.92 2.37
N GLY A 769 -21.71 -5.99 2.12
CA GLY A 769 -22.53 -5.32 3.14
C GLY A 769 -22.07 -3.90 3.43
N LYS A 770 -22.38 -3.38 4.62
CA LYS A 770 -22.00 -2.00 4.97
C LYS A 770 -20.50 -1.85 5.17
N ASN A 771 -19.96 -0.73 4.71
CA ASN A 771 -18.56 -0.32 4.82
C ASN A 771 -18.40 1.11 5.36
N ASP A 772 -19.40 1.63 6.09
CA ASP A 772 -19.44 3.00 6.65
C ASP A 772 -18.18 3.36 7.49
N PHE A 773 -17.59 2.38 8.16
CA PHE A 773 -16.38 2.52 8.98
C PHE A 773 -15.14 1.91 8.32
N GLN A 774 -15.21 1.44 7.07
CA GLN A 774 -14.15 0.66 6.40
C GLN A 774 -13.95 -0.73 7.03
N GLN A 775 -15.02 -1.33 7.57
CA GLN A 775 -14.99 -2.65 8.20
C GLN A 775 -14.81 -3.83 7.22
N ILE A 776 -15.04 -3.62 5.92
CA ILE A 776 -14.85 -4.63 4.87
C ILE A 776 -13.54 -4.39 4.14
N CYS A 777 -13.29 -3.15 3.72
CA CYS A 777 -12.09 -2.77 2.99
C CYS A 777 -11.82 -1.27 3.06
N PRO A 778 -10.55 -0.87 2.92
CA PRO A 778 -10.18 0.54 2.89
C PRO A 778 -10.65 1.27 1.62
N PRO A 779 -10.67 2.61 1.63
CA PRO A 779 -11.15 3.46 0.53
C PRO A 779 -10.34 3.39 -0.75
N CYS A 780 -9.11 2.87 -0.69
CA CYS A 780 -8.29 2.59 -1.87
C CYS A 780 -8.85 1.43 -2.73
N ILE A 781 -9.71 0.57 -2.16
CA ILE A 781 -10.38 -0.51 -2.88
C ILE A 781 -11.74 -0.04 -3.40
N THR A 782 -12.57 0.53 -2.52
CA THR A 782 -13.83 1.17 -2.92
C THR A 782 -14.22 2.27 -1.94
N LYS A 783 -14.84 3.34 -2.46
CA LYS A 783 -15.41 4.44 -1.67
C LYS A 783 -16.87 4.21 -1.31
N ASP A 784 -17.47 3.10 -1.77
CA ASP A 784 -18.87 2.81 -1.53
C ASP A 784 -19.12 2.49 -0.06
N THR A 785 -20.14 3.13 0.51
CA THR A 785 -20.57 2.89 1.90
C THR A 785 -21.33 1.58 2.05
N VAL A 786 -21.87 1.03 0.96
CA VAL A 786 -22.54 -0.27 0.94
C VAL A 786 -22.05 -1.05 -0.27
N ILE A 787 -21.39 -2.17 0.00
CA ILE A 787 -20.86 -3.09 -0.98
C ILE A 787 -21.95 -4.12 -1.30
N ALA A 788 -22.69 -3.88 -2.39
CA ALA A 788 -23.86 -4.68 -2.75
C ALA A 788 -23.52 -6.10 -3.25
N LYS A 789 -22.34 -6.31 -3.84
CA LYS A 789 -21.84 -7.63 -4.28
C LYS A 789 -20.53 -7.98 -3.58
N PRO A 790 -20.21 -9.28 -3.40
CA PRO A 790 -18.89 -9.68 -2.94
C PRO A 790 -17.79 -9.13 -3.83
N ILE A 791 -16.90 -8.32 -3.26
CA ILE A 791 -15.69 -7.82 -3.93
C ILE A 791 -14.46 -8.47 -3.31
N LEU A 792 -13.38 -8.59 -4.09
CA LEU A 792 -12.07 -8.97 -3.56
C LEU A 792 -11.55 -7.82 -2.71
N THR A 793 -11.34 -8.05 -1.42
CA THR A 793 -10.92 -7.02 -0.46
C THR A 793 -9.44 -7.06 -0.16
N THR A 794 -8.71 -8.07 -0.65
CA THR A 794 -7.29 -8.28 -0.37
C THR A 794 -6.45 -8.16 -1.63
N PRO A 795 -5.26 -7.55 -1.55
CA PRO A 795 -4.33 -7.57 -2.67
C PRO A 795 -3.83 -9.01 -2.92
N PRO A 796 -3.44 -9.34 -4.16
CA PRO A 796 -3.08 -10.72 -4.55
C PRO A 796 -1.91 -11.31 -3.76
N PHE A 797 -1.11 -10.45 -3.13
CA PHE A 797 0.06 -10.83 -2.34
C PHE A 797 -0.22 -11.13 -0.86
N LEU A 798 -1.42 -10.82 -0.36
CA LEU A 798 -1.77 -11.04 1.03
C LEU A 798 -2.62 -12.31 1.14
N LYS A 799 -2.05 -13.35 1.75
CA LYS A 799 -2.76 -14.62 1.99
C LYS A 799 -3.26 -14.67 3.43
N ILE A 800 -4.59 -14.66 3.57
CA ILE A 800 -5.28 -14.68 4.86
C ILE A 800 -5.49 -16.13 5.31
N SER A 801 -5.29 -16.38 6.60
CA SER A 801 -5.53 -17.69 7.25
C SER A 801 -6.76 -17.71 8.15
N GLY A 802 -7.20 -16.53 8.60
CA GLY A 802 -8.37 -16.42 9.46
C GLY A 802 -8.99 -15.04 9.46
N ILE A 803 -10.27 -15.02 9.81
CA ILE A 803 -11.17 -13.87 9.74
C ILE A 803 -12.08 -13.86 10.96
N SER A 804 -12.40 -12.68 11.47
CA SER A 804 -13.39 -12.47 12.51
C SER A 804 -14.03 -11.08 12.35
N CYS A 805 -15.35 -11.00 12.52
CA CYS A 805 -16.13 -9.78 12.36
C CYS A 805 -16.74 -9.38 13.70
N GLY A 806 -16.60 -8.11 14.06
CA GLY A 806 -17.33 -7.47 15.14
C GLY A 806 -18.55 -6.70 14.63
N SER A 807 -19.04 -5.77 15.44
CA SER A 807 -20.19 -4.93 15.11
C SER A 807 -19.87 -3.94 13.98
N THR A 808 -18.75 -3.24 14.10
CA THR A 808 -18.27 -2.20 13.17
C THR A 808 -16.84 -2.41 12.73
N GLN A 809 -16.26 -3.57 13.00
CA GLN A 809 -14.86 -3.88 12.75
C GLN A 809 -14.69 -5.28 12.18
N SER A 810 -13.58 -5.51 11.49
CA SER A 810 -13.11 -6.85 11.13
C SER A 810 -11.66 -7.02 11.51
N ILE A 811 -11.29 -8.23 11.91
CA ILE A 811 -9.93 -8.62 12.21
C ILE A 811 -9.58 -9.78 11.29
N ILE A 812 -8.47 -9.65 10.58
CA ILE A 812 -7.98 -10.66 9.66
C ILE A 812 -6.52 -10.97 10.00
N TRP A 813 -6.11 -12.22 9.85
CA TRP A 813 -4.75 -12.62 10.18
C TRP A 813 -4.15 -13.61 9.20
N SER A 814 -2.84 -13.49 8.96
CA SER A 814 -2.09 -14.30 8.00
C SER A 814 -1.36 -15.48 8.66
N HIS A 815 -0.89 -16.42 7.85
CA HIS A 815 -0.02 -17.50 8.33
C HIS A 815 1.43 -17.04 8.55
N SER A 816 1.86 -15.95 7.89
CA SER A 816 3.23 -15.43 7.92
C SER A 816 3.27 -13.91 7.70
N ALA A 817 4.30 -13.25 8.25
CA ALA A 817 4.53 -11.81 8.09
C ALA A 817 5.03 -11.38 6.70
N MET A 818 5.38 -12.32 5.81
CA MET A 818 5.87 -11.95 4.50
C MET A 818 4.72 -11.59 3.54
N ILE A 819 4.75 -10.35 3.04
CA ILE A 819 4.02 -9.91 1.85
C ILE A 819 4.43 -10.86 0.71
N CYS A 820 3.53 -11.71 0.22
CA CYS A 820 3.86 -12.77 -0.71
C CYS A 820 3.72 -12.28 -2.16
N ILE A 821 4.80 -11.88 -2.82
CA ILE A 821 4.73 -11.56 -4.25
C ILE A 821 4.33 -12.82 -5.05
N PRO A 822 3.29 -12.77 -5.92
CA PRO A 822 2.96 -13.88 -6.79
C PRO A 822 4.16 -14.32 -7.64
N PRO A 823 4.32 -15.62 -7.94
CA PRO A 823 5.45 -16.11 -8.74
C PRO A 823 5.43 -15.64 -10.21
N ARG A 824 4.34 -15.03 -10.66
CA ARG A 824 4.15 -14.47 -12.01
C ARG A 824 3.33 -13.18 -11.96
N ILE A 825 3.87 -12.11 -12.53
CA ILE A 825 3.21 -10.82 -12.74
C ILE A 825 3.54 -10.37 -14.16
N PRO A 826 2.55 -9.93 -14.97
CA PRO A 826 2.81 -9.47 -16.34
C PRO A 826 3.94 -8.44 -16.39
N PHE A 827 4.86 -8.61 -17.32
CA PHE A 827 6.02 -7.75 -17.60
C PHE A 827 7.06 -7.61 -16.48
N VAL A 828 6.76 -8.04 -15.25
CA VAL A 828 7.51 -7.63 -14.04
C VAL A 828 8.06 -8.81 -13.24
N VAL A 829 7.32 -9.91 -13.10
CA VAL A 829 7.79 -11.12 -12.40
C VAL A 829 7.64 -12.34 -13.30
N ASP A 830 8.78 -12.94 -13.65
CA ASP A 830 8.85 -14.19 -14.41
C ASP A 830 10.05 -15.01 -13.93
N LEU A 831 9.77 -15.97 -13.04
CA LEU A 831 10.77 -16.86 -12.46
C LEU A 831 11.19 -17.94 -13.48
N SER A 832 12.02 -17.55 -14.44
CA SER A 832 12.58 -18.43 -15.46
C SER A 832 14.10 -18.30 -15.57
N GLU A 833 14.77 -19.38 -15.99
CA GLU A 833 16.21 -19.35 -16.27
C GLU A 833 16.57 -18.31 -17.33
N GLN A 834 15.67 -18.07 -18.28
CA GLN A 834 15.83 -17.08 -19.34
C GLN A 834 15.88 -15.66 -18.77
N THR A 835 14.99 -15.32 -17.83
CA THR A 835 14.93 -13.99 -17.21
C THR A 835 16.25 -13.64 -16.52
N PHE A 836 16.75 -14.53 -15.66
CA PHE A 836 18.02 -14.31 -14.94
C PHE A 836 19.22 -14.21 -15.91
N ARG A 837 19.21 -15.00 -16.99
CA ARG A 837 20.25 -14.95 -18.03
C ARG A 837 20.25 -13.61 -18.77
N LEU A 838 19.08 -13.10 -19.16
CA LEU A 838 18.95 -11.85 -19.90
C LEU A 838 19.31 -10.64 -19.03
N LEU A 839 18.88 -10.63 -17.75
CA LEU A 839 19.29 -9.60 -16.79
C LEU A 839 20.81 -9.59 -16.55
N ASP A 840 21.44 -10.77 -16.43
CA ASP A 840 22.90 -10.87 -16.32
C ASP A 840 23.61 -10.40 -17.62
N GLN A 841 23.03 -10.66 -18.80
CA GLN A 841 23.58 -10.17 -20.06
C GLN A 841 23.48 -8.64 -20.20
N LEU A 842 22.33 -8.05 -19.85
CA LEU A 842 22.12 -6.60 -19.87
C LEU A 842 23.09 -5.90 -18.92
N LEU A 843 23.22 -6.38 -17.69
CA LEU A 843 24.19 -5.85 -16.74
C LEU A 843 25.63 -6.00 -17.26
N SER A 844 25.97 -7.09 -17.96
CA SER A 844 27.30 -7.26 -18.56
C SER A 844 27.57 -6.25 -19.68
N CYS A 845 26.60 -6.02 -20.56
CA CYS A 845 26.68 -5.08 -21.68
C CYS A 845 26.96 -3.67 -21.17
N VAL A 846 26.22 -3.25 -20.14
CA VAL A 846 26.33 -1.91 -19.57
C VAL A 846 27.59 -1.75 -18.71
N CYS A 847 27.94 -2.76 -17.89
CA CYS A 847 29.11 -2.70 -17.02
C CYS A 847 30.45 -2.79 -17.78
N GLY A 848 30.49 -3.44 -18.95
CA GLY A 848 31.68 -3.46 -19.81
C GLY A 848 32.11 -2.05 -20.23
N ASN A 849 31.14 -1.18 -20.57
CA ASN A 849 31.38 0.21 -20.93
C ASN A 849 31.80 1.07 -19.72
N ILE A 850 31.28 0.77 -18.54
CA ILE A 850 31.65 1.45 -17.28
C ILE A 850 33.12 1.15 -16.91
N GLN A 851 33.59 -0.09 -17.12
CA GLN A 851 34.95 -0.52 -16.77
C GLN A 851 36.00 -0.13 -17.82
N ALA A 852 35.67 -0.17 -19.11
CA ALA A 852 36.57 0.29 -20.17
C ALA A 852 36.95 1.78 -19.96
N ASN A 853 35.99 2.61 -19.55
CA ASN A 853 36.19 4.02 -19.23
C ASN A 853 37.00 4.26 -17.94
N ALA A 854 36.99 3.31 -16.99
CA ALA A 854 37.79 3.38 -15.76
C ALA A 854 39.27 2.98 -15.99
N SER A 855 39.53 2.06 -16.92
CA SER A 855 40.90 1.60 -17.26
C SER A 855 41.73 2.58 -18.09
N ALA A 856 41.08 3.57 -18.72
CA ALA A 856 41.72 4.64 -19.51
C ALA A 856 42.22 5.83 -18.67
N GLN A 857 42.43 5.66 -17.36
CA GLN A 857 42.82 6.74 -16.43
C GLN A 857 44.28 7.23 -16.57
N THR A 858 45.07 6.76 -17.54
CA THR A 858 46.43 7.28 -17.75
C THR A 858 46.53 8.42 -18.77
N THR A 859 45.50 8.72 -19.58
CA THR A 859 45.54 9.87 -20.51
C THR A 859 44.15 10.43 -20.82
N ASN A 860 43.81 11.56 -20.18
CA ASN A 860 42.76 12.55 -20.51
C ASN A 860 41.29 12.10 -20.72
N ASN A 861 40.43 12.59 -19.82
CA ASN A 861 38.96 12.73 -19.88
C ASN A 861 38.08 11.47 -19.81
N GLY A 862 38.13 10.74 -18.69
CA GLY A 862 37.12 9.74 -18.35
C GLY A 862 35.78 10.39 -18.00
N HIS A 863 34.80 10.32 -18.91
CA HIS A 863 33.44 10.79 -18.65
C HIS A 863 32.70 9.79 -17.74
N PRO A 864 31.83 10.25 -16.82
CA PRO A 864 30.93 9.37 -16.08
C PRO A 864 30.05 8.57 -17.06
N PRO A 865 29.52 7.40 -16.65
CA PRO A 865 28.63 6.63 -17.52
C PRO A 865 27.45 7.49 -18.00
N ASN A 866 27.03 7.30 -19.24
CA ASN A 866 25.90 8.04 -19.81
C ASN A 866 24.60 7.73 -19.05
N GLN A 867 23.68 8.69 -19.02
CA GLN A 867 22.38 8.56 -18.35
C GLN A 867 21.60 7.32 -18.82
N GLU A 868 21.78 6.92 -20.08
CA GLU A 868 21.19 5.73 -20.68
C GLU A 868 21.71 4.43 -20.03
N ALA A 869 23.04 4.29 -19.85
CA ALA A 869 23.63 3.16 -19.13
C ALA A 869 23.17 3.13 -17.67
N GLU A 870 23.10 4.29 -17.02
CA GLU A 870 22.61 4.41 -15.65
C GLU A 870 21.16 3.89 -15.52
N CYS A 871 20.26 4.30 -16.41
CA CYS A 871 18.86 3.87 -16.41
C CYS A 871 18.72 2.36 -16.64
N ILE A 872 19.44 1.78 -17.61
CA ILE A 872 19.40 0.34 -17.89
C ILE A 872 19.96 -0.45 -16.70
N ALA A 873 21.06 0.00 -16.10
CA ALA A 873 21.66 -0.66 -14.94
C ALA A 873 20.72 -0.65 -13.72
N VAL A 874 20.16 0.51 -13.36
CA VAL A 874 19.23 0.65 -12.24
C VAL A 874 17.97 -0.19 -12.45
N ALA A 875 17.35 -0.11 -13.63
CA ALA A 875 16.17 -0.91 -13.96
C ALA A 875 16.46 -2.43 -13.89
N SER A 876 17.61 -2.87 -14.41
CA SER A 876 18.01 -4.28 -14.38
C SER A 876 18.24 -4.79 -12.95
N LEU A 877 18.86 -3.98 -12.09
CA LEU A 877 19.09 -4.30 -10.67
C LEU A 877 17.78 -4.35 -9.88
N ASN A 878 16.86 -3.42 -10.11
CA ASN A 878 15.54 -3.39 -9.49
C ASN A 878 14.69 -4.60 -9.91
N LEU A 879 14.66 -4.95 -11.20
CA LEU A 879 13.98 -6.14 -11.69
C LEU A 879 14.59 -7.42 -11.12
N MET A 880 15.92 -7.49 -10.99
CA MET A 880 16.63 -8.60 -10.35
C MET A 880 16.27 -8.73 -8.86
N CYS A 881 16.25 -7.60 -8.14
CA CYS A 881 15.85 -7.51 -6.75
C CYS A 881 14.44 -8.09 -6.55
N LEU A 882 13.51 -7.74 -7.44
CA LEU A 882 12.15 -8.26 -7.41
C LEU A 882 12.09 -9.77 -7.66
N GLN A 883 12.88 -10.32 -8.60
CA GLN A 883 12.92 -11.77 -8.81
C GLN A 883 13.45 -12.50 -7.57
N PHE A 884 14.50 -11.99 -6.91
CA PHE A 884 14.98 -12.55 -5.65
C PHE A 884 13.92 -12.51 -4.55
N HIS A 885 13.20 -11.39 -4.44
CA HIS A 885 12.12 -11.26 -3.47
C HIS A 885 11.01 -12.29 -3.72
N ALA A 886 10.56 -12.44 -4.96
CA ALA A 886 9.56 -13.43 -5.35
C ALA A 886 10.03 -14.88 -5.10
N MET A 887 11.31 -15.19 -5.33
CA MET A 887 11.87 -16.51 -5.02
C MET A 887 11.82 -16.82 -3.51
N ILE A 888 12.17 -15.85 -2.66
CA ILE A 888 12.17 -16.00 -1.20
C ILE A 888 10.73 -16.16 -0.69
N CYS A 889 9.82 -15.28 -1.09
CA CYS A 889 8.41 -15.33 -0.65
C CYS A 889 7.71 -16.65 -1.03
N ASN A 890 8.07 -17.23 -2.17
CA ASN A 890 7.47 -18.49 -2.65
C ASN A 890 8.28 -19.75 -2.29
N ASN A 891 9.36 -19.63 -1.50
CA ASN A 891 10.26 -20.73 -1.15
C ASN A 891 10.78 -21.53 -2.37
N ILE A 892 11.13 -20.83 -3.46
CA ILE A 892 11.62 -21.45 -4.69
C ILE A 892 13.14 -21.59 -4.63
N SER A 893 13.62 -22.84 -4.66
CA SER A 893 15.06 -23.12 -4.65
C SER A 893 15.78 -22.55 -5.90
N PRO A 894 17.01 -22.00 -5.78
CA PRO A 894 17.77 -21.46 -6.92
C PRO A 894 17.97 -22.46 -8.07
N LYS A 895 18.05 -23.76 -7.74
CA LYS A 895 18.19 -24.85 -8.73
C LYS A 895 17.01 -24.93 -9.71
N LYS A 896 15.78 -24.65 -9.26
CA LYS A 896 14.57 -24.71 -10.10
C LYS A 896 14.53 -23.62 -11.16
N VAL A 897 15.23 -22.51 -10.94
CA VAL A 897 15.23 -21.35 -11.84
C VAL A 897 16.56 -21.24 -12.63
N GLY A 898 17.37 -22.31 -12.65
CA GLY A 898 18.62 -22.37 -13.42
C GLY A 898 19.77 -21.52 -12.85
N LEU A 899 19.64 -20.99 -11.63
CA LEU A 899 20.69 -20.27 -10.91
C LEU A 899 21.69 -21.26 -10.27
N THR A 900 22.45 -21.95 -11.12
CA THR A 900 23.47 -22.94 -10.69
C THR A 900 24.85 -22.64 -11.29
N GLY A 901 25.91 -22.89 -10.52
CA GLY A 901 27.29 -22.90 -11.01
C GLY A 901 27.82 -21.53 -11.43
N ALA A 902 28.12 -21.37 -12.72
CA ALA A 902 28.80 -20.19 -13.28
C ALA A 902 27.94 -18.91 -13.25
N ARG A 903 26.62 -19.02 -13.45
CA ARG A 903 25.71 -17.85 -13.47
C ARG A 903 25.53 -17.20 -12.11
N LEU A 904 25.34 -18.02 -11.07
CA LEU A 904 25.28 -17.51 -9.70
C LEU A 904 26.58 -16.80 -9.33
N LYS A 905 27.73 -17.33 -9.75
CA LYS A 905 29.04 -16.67 -9.56
C LYS A 905 29.14 -15.35 -10.33
N SER A 906 28.68 -15.29 -11.58
CA SER A 906 28.63 -14.06 -12.40
C SER A 906 27.79 -12.97 -11.73
N ILE A 907 26.53 -13.29 -11.39
CA ILE A 907 25.60 -12.35 -10.76
C ILE A 907 26.13 -11.90 -9.39
N LYS A 908 26.60 -12.85 -8.55
CA LYS A 908 27.23 -12.55 -7.25
C LYS A 908 28.40 -11.59 -7.42
N SER A 909 29.35 -11.91 -8.30
CA SER A 909 30.54 -11.07 -8.53
C SER A 909 30.17 -9.67 -9.00
N ARG A 910 29.17 -9.54 -9.87
CA ARG A 910 28.78 -8.25 -10.43
C ARG A 910 28.02 -7.37 -9.45
N ILE A 911 27.05 -7.93 -8.72
CA ILE A 911 26.32 -7.17 -7.69
C ILE A 911 27.28 -6.67 -6.61
N LEU A 912 28.21 -7.52 -6.16
CA LEU A 912 29.22 -7.15 -5.15
C LEU A 912 30.16 -6.05 -5.66
N GLN A 913 30.60 -6.14 -6.91
CA GLN A 913 31.43 -5.09 -7.53
C GLN A 913 30.66 -3.77 -7.64
N LEU A 914 29.37 -3.83 -8.02
CA LEU A 914 28.53 -2.64 -8.18
C LEU A 914 28.16 -1.98 -6.86
N SER A 915 28.03 -2.75 -5.77
CA SER A 915 27.73 -2.22 -4.44
C SER A 915 28.91 -1.55 -3.75
N GLY A 916 30.15 -1.94 -4.11
CA GLY A 916 31.37 -1.55 -3.39
C GLY A 916 32.49 -0.87 -4.20
N GLY A 917 32.32 -0.61 -5.51
CA GLY A 917 33.38 -0.03 -6.34
C GLY A 917 33.52 1.50 -6.24
N ASN A 918 34.76 1.99 -6.23
CA ASN A 918 35.13 3.41 -6.02
C ASN A 918 34.74 4.38 -7.16
N SER A 919 34.36 3.87 -8.34
CA SER A 919 34.12 4.66 -9.56
C SER A 919 32.72 4.44 -10.16
N ILE A 920 31.71 4.19 -9.33
CA ILE A 920 30.34 3.89 -9.76
C ILE A 920 29.40 5.01 -9.29
N LEU A 921 28.39 5.34 -10.10
CA LEU A 921 27.35 6.30 -9.73
C LEU A 921 26.56 5.83 -8.50
N LYS A 922 26.25 6.77 -7.60
CA LYS A 922 25.54 6.50 -6.34
C LYS A 922 24.19 5.79 -6.54
N THR A 923 23.46 6.14 -7.59
CA THR A 923 22.16 5.55 -7.97
C THR A 923 22.26 4.07 -8.33
N ILE A 924 23.27 3.69 -9.11
CA ILE A 924 23.59 2.30 -9.46
C ILE A 924 24.03 1.55 -8.21
N GLN A 925 24.86 2.19 -7.38
CA GLN A 925 25.33 1.62 -6.12
C GLN A 925 24.15 1.32 -5.18
N GLU A 926 23.21 2.25 -4.99
CA GLU A 926 22.01 2.06 -4.16
C GLU A 926 21.11 0.92 -4.67
N ALA A 927 20.90 0.83 -5.98
CA ALA A 927 20.11 -0.26 -6.57
C ALA A 927 20.80 -1.64 -6.39
N ALA A 928 22.13 -1.69 -6.54
CA ALA A 928 22.91 -2.91 -6.32
C ALA A 928 22.90 -3.34 -4.85
N GLN A 929 23.00 -2.37 -3.94
CA GLN A 929 22.89 -2.56 -2.50
C GLN A 929 21.51 -3.13 -2.13
N SER A 930 20.42 -2.59 -2.68
CA SER A 930 19.06 -3.12 -2.48
C SER A 930 18.93 -4.57 -2.99
N ALA A 931 19.43 -4.86 -4.20
CA ALA A 931 19.40 -6.22 -4.76
C ALA A 931 20.19 -7.22 -3.90
N LEU A 932 21.33 -6.82 -3.36
CA LEU A 932 22.14 -7.63 -2.44
C LEU A 932 21.42 -7.84 -1.10
N GLN A 933 20.77 -6.80 -0.57
CA GLN A 933 20.06 -6.83 0.70
C GLN A 933 18.81 -7.72 0.69
N VAL A 934 18.12 -7.81 -0.44
CA VAL A 934 16.99 -8.72 -0.62
C VAL A 934 17.47 -10.13 -0.97
N GLY A 935 18.49 -10.25 -1.82
CA GLY A 935 18.95 -11.52 -2.38
C GLY A 935 20.08 -12.23 -1.62
N TRP A 936 20.53 -11.76 -0.46
CA TRP A 936 21.72 -12.33 0.20
C TRP A 936 21.57 -13.81 0.56
N SER A 937 20.38 -14.27 0.94
CA SER A 937 20.15 -15.68 1.28
C SER A 937 20.32 -16.63 0.07
N ILE A 938 20.10 -16.09 -1.14
CA ILE A 938 20.28 -16.79 -2.41
C ILE A 938 21.73 -16.67 -2.90
N LEU A 939 22.33 -15.47 -2.79
CA LEU A 939 23.67 -15.15 -3.32
C LEU A 939 24.81 -15.66 -2.42
N LEU A 940 24.59 -15.66 -1.10
CA LEU A 940 25.56 -16.03 -0.06
C LEU A 940 24.90 -17.03 0.90
N PRO A 941 24.69 -18.30 0.50
CA PRO A 941 23.87 -19.23 1.25
C PRO A 941 24.46 -19.63 2.60
N THR A 942 25.80 -19.74 2.74
CA THR A 942 26.42 -20.22 3.98
C THR A 942 26.97 -19.07 4.84
N PRO A 943 26.86 -19.13 6.18
CA PRO A 943 27.45 -18.12 7.07
C PRO A 943 28.96 -17.95 6.87
N SER A 944 29.68 -19.02 6.55
CA SER A 944 31.11 -19.00 6.25
C SER A 944 31.42 -18.25 4.95
N GLU A 945 30.64 -18.48 3.88
CA GLU A 945 30.79 -17.71 2.62
C GLU A 945 30.41 -16.24 2.82
N ARG A 946 29.39 -15.96 3.65
CA ARG A 946 29.02 -14.59 4.04
C ARG A 946 30.23 -13.92 4.71
N ALA A 947 30.76 -14.51 5.78
CA ALA A 947 31.92 -13.98 6.50
C ALA A 947 33.14 -13.78 5.57
N GLN A 948 33.56 -14.80 4.82
CA GLN A 948 34.75 -14.74 3.95
C GLN A 948 34.62 -13.70 2.82
N THR A 949 33.49 -13.69 2.11
CA THR A 949 33.28 -12.74 1.01
C THR A 949 33.30 -11.31 1.54
N LEU A 950 32.83 -11.11 2.78
CA LEU A 950 32.67 -9.78 3.38
C LEU A 950 33.95 -9.29 4.09
N THR A 951 34.76 -10.17 4.69
CA THR A 951 36.13 -9.84 5.15
C THR A 951 37.00 -9.30 4.01
N SER A 952 36.85 -9.88 2.80
CA SER A 952 37.58 -9.41 1.61
C SER A 952 37.11 -8.04 1.07
N LEU A 953 35.91 -7.59 1.48
CA LEU A 953 35.25 -6.39 0.98
C LEU A 953 35.27 -5.21 1.96
N LEU A 954 35.81 -5.37 3.17
CA LEU A 954 35.99 -4.30 4.16
C LEU A 954 37.31 -3.53 3.84
N PRO A 955 37.27 -2.34 3.22
CA PRO A 955 38.46 -1.54 2.87
C PRO A 955 38.84 -0.59 4.02
N ASP A 956 39.99 0.10 3.88
CA ASP A 956 40.51 1.09 4.83
C ASP A 956 39.44 2.11 5.32
N PRO A 957 39.46 2.54 6.61
CA PRO A 957 38.42 3.34 7.28
C PRO A 957 38.17 4.76 6.72
N SER A 958 38.77 5.11 5.58
CA SER A 958 38.65 6.41 4.92
C SER A 958 37.34 6.59 4.11
N GLN A 959 36.51 5.55 3.93
CA GLN A 959 35.28 5.58 3.12
C GLN A 959 34.02 5.20 3.93
N ALA A 960 33.32 6.19 4.49
CA ALA A 960 32.31 5.98 5.53
C ALA A 960 30.96 5.37 5.08
N SER A 961 30.46 5.66 3.87
CA SER A 961 29.07 5.30 3.47
C SER A 961 28.92 3.86 2.95
N ALA A 962 29.78 3.44 1.99
CA ALA A 962 29.78 2.08 1.46
C ALA A 962 30.18 1.05 2.53
N HIS A 963 31.13 1.42 3.41
CA HIS A 963 31.56 0.59 4.53
C HIS A 963 30.43 0.37 5.54
N ARG A 964 29.64 1.40 5.87
CA ARG A 964 28.50 1.27 6.80
C ARG A 964 27.43 0.33 6.26
N PHE A 965 27.00 0.50 5.00
CA PHE A 965 26.02 -0.40 4.40
C PHE A 965 26.48 -1.87 4.39
N MET A 966 27.73 -2.12 3.96
CA MET A 966 28.27 -3.48 3.91
C MET A 966 28.36 -4.11 5.30
N THR A 967 28.71 -3.32 6.32
CA THR A 967 28.74 -3.74 7.73
C THR A 967 27.33 -4.03 8.27
N ASP A 968 26.34 -3.19 7.95
CA ASP A 968 24.96 -3.37 8.38
C ASP A 968 24.32 -4.61 7.74
N LEU A 969 24.60 -4.84 6.45
CA LEU A 969 24.19 -6.05 5.74
C LEU A 969 24.86 -7.31 6.33
N LEU A 970 26.16 -7.23 6.61
CA LEU A 970 26.96 -8.26 7.28
C LEU A 970 26.29 -8.72 8.57
N VAL A 971 26.06 -7.76 9.47
CA VAL A 971 25.43 -7.95 10.77
C VAL A 971 24.05 -8.56 10.59
N GLY A 972 23.22 -7.97 9.72
CA GLY A 972 21.88 -8.44 9.44
C GLY A 972 21.85 -9.89 8.95
N SER A 973 22.74 -10.26 8.02
CA SER A 973 22.80 -11.60 7.42
C SER A 973 23.36 -12.69 8.33
N ILE A 974 24.27 -12.35 9.26
CA ILE A 974 24.85 -13.28 10.24
C ILE A 974 23.91 -13.45 11.45
N MET A 975 23.23 -12.38 11.87
CA MET A 975 22.22 -12.43 12.91
C MET A 975 20.96 -13.19 12.48
N ALA A 976 20.69 -13.25 11.17
CA ALA A 976 19.60 -14.01 10.59
C ALA A 976 19.88 -15.54 10.59
N GLU A 977 18.80 -16.33 10.62
CA GLU A 977 18.82 -17.80 10.47
C GLU A 977 19.63 -18.59 11.53
N GLY A 978 20.02 -17.98 12.65
CA GLY A 978 20.89 -18.63 13.63
C GLY A 978 22.31 -18.86 13.13
N GLY A 979 22.72 -18.17 12.06
CA GLY A 979 24.04 -18.32 11.43
C GLY A 979 25.18 -18.12 12.43
N LEU A 980 25.07 -17.12 13.30
CA LEU A 980 26.04 -16.87 14.37
C LEU A 980 26.17 -18.04 15.36
N GLU A 981 25.06 -18.67 15.74
CA GLU A 981 25.05 -19.81 16.67
C GLU A 981 25.64 -21.06 16.00
N THR A 982 25.30 -21.32 14.74
CA THR A 982 25.89 -22.43 13.98
C THR A 982 27.39 -22.26 13.76
N ALA A 983 27.84 -21.03 13.48
CA ALA A 983 29.25 -20.71 13.33
C ALA A 983 29.98 -20.83 14.68
N LEU A 984 29.38 -20.35 15.77
CA LEU A 984 29.92 -20.50 17.13
C LEU A 984 30.09 -21.97 17.52
N ASN A 985 29.08 -22.81 17.28
CA ASN A 985 29.15 -24.24 17.58
C ASN A 985 30.22 -24.95 16.76
N GLN A 986 30.40 -24.59 15.49
CA GLN A 986 31.49 -25.12 14.66
C GLN A 986 32.88 -24.77 15.21
N ILE A 987 33.05 -23.55 15.75
CA ILE A 987 34.31 -23.09 16.35
C ILE A 987 34.60 -23.82 17.67
N ILE A 988 33.57 -24.00 18.51
CA ILE A 988 33.70 -24.69 19.80
C ILE A 988 34.08 -26.16 19.59
N HIS A 989 33.59 -26.80 18.52
CA HIS A 989 33.88 -28.21 18.20
C HIS A 989 35.17 -28.43 17.39
N SER A 990 35.80 -27.38 16.86
CA SER A 990 37.08 -27.49 16.15
C SER A 990 38.26 -27.40 17.12
N GLU A 991 38.56 -28.50 17.82
CA GLU A 991 39.76 -28.66 18.63
C GLU A 991 41.02 -28.81 17.74
N SER A 992 41.69 -27.71 17.40
CA SER A 992 43.09 -27.76 16.95
C SER A 992 43.81 -26.44 17.24
N HIS A 993 45.00 -26.54 17.83
CA HIS A 993 45.87 -25.47 18.34
C HIS A 993 46.27 -24.34 17.36
N ASP A 994 45.72 -24.27 16.15
CA ASP A 994 45.93 -23.19 15.18
C ASP A 994 44.67 -22.31 15.06
N CYS A 995 44.37 -21.56 16.13
CA CYS A 995 43.21 -20.65 16.21
C CYS A 995 43.39 -19.36 15.36
N GLU A 996 44.41 -19.30 14.49
CA GLU A 996 44.76 -18.13 13.68
C GLU A 996 44.06 -18.05 12.31
N GLN A 997 43.31 -19.08 11.87
CA GLN A 997 42.68 -19.10 10.53
C GLN A 997 41.17 -19.42 10.56
N LEU A 998 40.40 -18.75 11.42
CA LEU A 998 38.93 -18.88 11.42
C LEU A 998 38.25 -17.58 10.93
N PRO A 999 37.46 -17.63 9.83
CA PRO A 999 36.87 -16.44 9.20
C PRO A 999 35.99 -15.58 10.11
N LEU A 1000 35.33 -16.18 11.11
CA LEU A 1000 34.51 -15.43 12.07
C LEU A 1000 35.36 -14.67 13.09
N LEU A 1001 36.48 -15.24 13.54
CA LEU A 1001 37.38 -14.57 14.47
C LEU A 1001 38.10 -13.40 13.79
N ASP A 1002 38.48 -13.56 12.52
CA ASP A 1002 39.06 -12.48 11.71
C ASP A 1002 38.04 -11.36 11.47
N LEU A 1003 36.77 -11.70 11.22
CA LEU A 1003 35.69 -10.74 11.14
C LEU A 1003 35.49 -9.98 12.47
N LEU A 1004 35.46 -10.68 13.61
CA LEU A 1004 35.32 -10.05 14.93
C LEU A 1004 36.50 -9.14 15.25
N LYS A 1005 37.73 -9.57 14.95
CA LYS A 1005 38.95 -8.76 15.06
C LYS A 1005 38.85 -7.48 14.23
N GLN A 1006 38.44 -7.61 12.98
CA GLN A 1006 38.29 -6.49 12.07
C GLN A 1006 37.17 -5.53 12.51
N LEU A 1007 36.02 -6.04 12.97
CA LEU A 1007 34.92 -5.20 13.47
C LEU A 1007 35.30 -4.42 14.73
N LEU A 1008 35.98 -5.07 15.68
CA LEU A 1008 36.48 -4.40 16.89
C LEU A 1008 37.52 -3.33 16.55
N HIS A 1009 38.45 -3.65 15.64
CA HIS A 1009 39.45 -2.67 15.18
C HIS A 1009 38.81 -1.50 14.44
N ASN A 1010 37.84 -1.75 13.56
CA ASN A 1010 37.13 -0.71 12.81
C ASN A 1010 36.33 0.22 13.73
N ASN A 1011 35.64 -0.30 14.74
CA ASN A 1011 34.94 0.55 15.71
C ASN A 1011 35.93 1.38 16.55
N SER A 1012 37.03 0.79 17.01
CA SER A 1012 38.06 1.51 17.77
C SER A 1012 38.73 2.61 16.93
N THR A 1013 39.08 2.33 15.68
CA THR A 1013 39.68 3.32 14.77
C THR A 1013 38.68 4.43 14.42
N LEU A 1014 37.40 4.11 14.21
CA LEU A 1014 36.36 5.11 13.98
C LEU A 1014 36.24 6.06 15.18
N THR A 1015 36.15 5.54 16.40
CA THR A 1015 36.09 6.37 17.61
C THR A 1015 37.35 7.23 17.74
N GLN A 1016 38.53 6.66 17.48
CA GLN A 1016 39.79 7.42 17.50
C GLN A 1016 39.89 8.49 16.40
N THR A 1017 39.32 8.27 15.22
CA THR A 1017 39.28 9.29 14.16
C THR A 1017 38.35 10.44 14.50
N ARG A 1018 37.19 10.16 15.12
CA ARG A 1018 36.27 11.20 15.64
C ARG A 1018 36.94 12.03 16.74
N LEU A 1019 37.66 11.37 17.66
CA LEU A 1019 38.46 12.06 18.68
C LEU A 1019 39.57 12.92 18.06
N ASN A 1020 40.22 12.44 16.99
CA ASN A 1020 41.22 13.21 16.25
C ASN A 1020 40.61 14.40 15.47
N GLN A 1021 39.39 14.28 14.95
CA GLN A 1021 38.70 15.39 14.28
C GLN A 1021 38.41 16.54 15.25
N LEU A 1022 38.02 16.23 16.50
CA LEU A 1022 37.87 17.24 17.56
C LEU A 1022 39.18 17.98 17.90
N LEU A 1023 40.34 17.36 17.69
CA LEU A 1023 41.65 17.99 17.87
C LEU A 1023 41.98 18.98 16.73
N ILE A 1024 41.50 18.72 15.51
CA ILE A 1024 41.85 19.50 14.31
C ILE A 1024 40.89 20.67 14.07
N GLU A 1025 39.59 20.52 14.35
CA GLU A 1025 38.59 21.56 14.08
C GLU A 1025 38.25 22.40 15.32
N ASN A 1026 38.41 23.73 15.23
CA ASN A 1026 37.74 24.67 16.15
C ASN A 1026 36.28 24.82 15.69
N LEU A 1027 35.42 23.90 16.09
CA LEU A 1027 33.99 23.92 15.76
C LEU A 1027 33.30 25.13 16.40
N THR A 1028 33.12 26.19 15.63
CA THR A 1028 32.10 27.22 15.90
C THR A 1028 30.71 26.65 15.60
N LYS A 1029 29.79 26.86 16.52
CA LYS A 1029 28.36 26.49 16.50
C LYS A 1029 27.65 26.67 15.15
N THR A 1030 27.71 25.69 14.25
CA THR A 1030 26.73 25.46 13.15
C THR A 1030 27.02 24.11 12.47
N ASN A 1031 26.90 22.99 13.19
CA ASN A 1031 26.84 21.63 12.60
C ASN A 1031 26.29 20.64 13.64
N ASP A 1032 25.09 20.91 14.16
CA ASP A 1032 24.41 19.99 15.10
C ASP A 1032 23.88 18.71 14.41
N GLU A 1033 23.96 18.60 13.07
CA GLU A 1033 23.51 17.41 12.33
C GLU A 1033 24.54 16.25 12.28
N LEU A 1034 25.79 16.47 12.71
CA LEU A 1034 26.86 15.45 12.57
C LEU A 1034 27.10 14.60 13.83
N ILE A 1035 26.54 14.96 14.98
CA ILE A 1035 26.91 14.35 16.27
C ILE A 1035 25.77 13.53 16.90
N ILE A 1036 24.51 13.74 16.52
CA ILE A 1036 23.38 12.99 17.08
C ILE A 1036 22.76 12.11 15.99
N THR A 1037 23.36 10.93 15.77
CA THR A 1037 22.60 9.80 15.22
C THR A 1037 22.46 8.76 16.32
N ASP A 1038 21.35 8.85 17.06
CA ASP A 1038 20.87 7.79 17.95
C ASP A 1038 20.65 6.51 17.13
N THR A 1039 21.67 5.65 17.05
CA THR A 1039 21.54 4.21 16.75
C THR A 1039 22.84 3.53 17.20
N SER A 1040 22.75 2.48 18.01
CA SER A 1040 23.87 1.55 18.22
C SER A 1040 24.41 1.13 16.86
N SER A 1041 25.74 1.10 16.69
CA SER A 1041 26.29 0.62 15.43
C SER A 1041 25.91 -0.86 15.28
N PRO A 1042 25.39 -1.32 14.13
CA PRO A 1042 24.99 -2.72 13.97
C PRO A 1042 26.15 -3.69 14.26
N SER A 1043 27.40 -3.26 14.02
CA SER A 1043 28.59 -4.01 14.42
C SER A 1043 28.68 -4.25 15.93
N ILE A 1044 28.30 -3.28 16.77
CA ILE A 1044 28.26 -3.42 18.22
C ILE A 1044 27.13 -4.39 18.63
N ASP A 1045 25.96 -4.33 17.98
CA ASP A 1045 24.86 -5.26 18.25
C ASP A 1045 25.22 -6.73 17.96
N LEU A 1046 25.96 -6.98 16.87
CA LEU A 1046 26.51 -8.31 16.56
C LEU A 1046 27.49 -8.76 17.65
N LEU A 1047 28.39 -7.87 18.08
CA LEU A 1047 29.37 -8.15 19.12
C LEU A 1047 28.69 -8.44 20.47
N HIS A 1048 27.61 -7.72 20.82
CA HIS A 1048 26.78 -8.02 21.99
C HIS A 1048 26.13 -9.39 21.88
N LYS A 1049 25.51 -9.72 20.75
CA LYS A 1049 24.86 -11.03 20.56
C LYS A 1049 25.87 -12.17 20.61
N PHE A 1050 27.04 -12.00 20.01
CA PHE A 1050 28.15 -12.96 20.11
C PHE A 1050 28.60 -13.16 21.56
N GLN A 1051 28.85 -12.07 22.29
CA GLN A 1051 29.25 -12.10 23.69
C GLN A 1051 28.21 -12.79 24.58
N ARG A 1052 26.92 -12.48 24.41
CA ARG A 1052 25.81 -13.12 25.14
C ARG A 1052 25.70 -14.61 24.84
N LEU A 1053 25.81 -15.01 23.56
CA LEU A 1053 25.76 -16.43 23.17
C LEU A 1053 26.94 -17.20 23.74
N LEU A 1054 28.15 -16.64 23.71
CA LEU A 1054 29.34 -17.26 24.27
C LEU A 1054 29.22 -17.44 25.79
N LEU A 1055 28.79 -16.41 26.52
CA LEU A 1055 28.55 -16.48 27.96
C LEU A 1055 27.43 -17.47 28.31
N SER A 1056 26.33 -17.46 27.56
CA SER A 1056 25.21 -18.41 27.71
C SER A 1056 25.68 -19.85 27.52
N HIS A 1057 26.51 -20.13 26.51
CA HIS A 1057 27.06 -21.47 26.29
C HIS A 1057 27.94 -21.94 27.46
N ILE A 1058 28.74 -21.04 28.05
CA ILE A 1058 29.58 -21.34 29.22
C ILE A 1058 28.72 -21.60 30.48
N CYS A 1059 27.64 -20.82 30.69
CA CYS A 1059 26.68 -21.04 31.78
C CYS A 1059 25.82 -22.30 31.60
N ALA A 1060 25.48 -22.69 30.37
CA ALA A 1060 24.68 -23.88 30.11
C ALA A 1060 25.52 -25.17 30.26
N ALA A 1061 26.77 -25.14 29.81
CA ALA A 1061 27.67 -26.30 29.87
C ALA A 1061 28.16 -26.62 31.30
N SER A 1062 28.21 -25.64 32.22
CA SER A 1062 28.53 -25.88 33.64
C SER A 1062 27.50 -26.78 34.36
N ASN A 1063 26.27 -26.84 33.87
CA ASN A 1063 25.21 -27.70 34.41
C ASN A 1063 25.23 -29.15 33.86
N ILE A 1064 25.94 -29.41 32.76
CA ILE A 1064 25.82 -30.67 31.99
C ILE A 1064 27.14 -31.48 31.94
N GLY A 1065 28.27 -30.91 32.35
CA GLY A 1065 29.55 -31.65 32.42
C GLY A 1065 30.23 -31.88 31.06
N ASN A 1066 29.96 -31.02 30.07
CA ASN A 1066 30.60 -31.04 28.76
C ASN A 1066 31.98 -30.37 28.79
N ASP A 1067 32.86 -30.76 27.86
CA ASP A 1067 34.19 -30.15 27.66
C ASP A 1067 34.05 -28.65 27.31
N LEU A 1068 34.63 -27.78 28.15
CA LEU A 1068 34.50 -26.32 28.08
C LEU A 1068 35.73 -25.63 27.46
N SER A 1069 36.78 -26.38 27.16
CA SER A 1069 38.12 -25.90 26.80
C SER A 1069 38.12 -24.93 25.59
N GLY A 1070 37.36 -25.26 24.53
CA GLY A 1070 37.25 -24.43 23.32
C GLY A 1070 36.55 -23.10 23.55
N ALA A 1071 35.47 -23.08 24.34
CA ALA A 1071 34.72 -21.86 24.63
C ALA A 1071 35.49 -20.92 25.58
N GLU A 1072 36.22 -21.47 26.56
CA GLU A 1072 37.07 -20.70 27.48
C GLU A 1072 38.25 -20.06 26.76
N SER A 1073 38.92 -20.77 25.84
CA SER A 1073 40.02 -20.23 25.04
C SER A 1073 39.57 -19.09 24.09
N LEU A 1074 38.37 -19.22 23.51
CA LEU A 1074 37.78 -18.18 22.67
C LEU A 1074 37.44 -16.93 23.48
N LEU A 1075 36.91 -17.09 24.70
CA LEU A 1075 36.62 -15.99 25.62
C LEU A 1075 37.90 -15.26 26.05
N GLU A 1076 38.96 -15.99 26.40
CA GLU A 1076 40.26 -15.41 26.76
C GLU A 1076 40.83 -14.56 25.62
N SER A 1077 40.82 -15.09 24.40
CA SER A 1077 41.27 -14.39 23.21
C SER A 1077 40.46 -13.11 22.94
N TYR A 1078 39.15 -13.17 23.15
CA TYR A 1078 38.24 -12.01 22.99
C TYR A 1078 38.49 -10.92 24.04
N ILE A 1079 38.74 -11.29 25.30
CA ILE A 1079 39.05 -10.35 26.39
C ILE A 1079 40.39 -9.62 26.14
N ILE A 1080 41.43 -10.36 25.73
CA ILE A 1080 42.75 -9.77 25.43
C ILE A 1080 42.63 -8.74 24.30
N LEU A 1081 41.92 -9.09 23.24
CA LEU A 1081 41.72 -8.21 22.10
C LEU A 1081 40.94 -6.94 22.49
N MET A 1082 39.78 -7.08 23.14
CA MET A 1082 38.93 -5.95 23.52
C MET A 1082 39.62 -4.99 24.48
N SER A 1083 40.29 -5.53 25.51
CA SER A 1083 41.00 -4.72 26.51
C SER A 1083 42.10 -3.85 25.88
N SER A 1084 42.87 -4.40 24.94
CA SER A 1084 43.91 -3.63 24.24
C SER A 1084 43.36 -2.43 23.46
N LEU A 1085 42.21 -2.59 22.80
CA LEU A 1085 41.56 -1.55 22.00
C LEU A 1085 40.90 -0.49 22.89
N CYS A 1086 40.22 -0.89 23.97
CA CYS A 1086 39.63 0.03 24.94
C CYS A 1086 40.71 0.92 25.59
N VAL A 1087 41.86 0.36 25.96
CA VAL A 1087 42.98 1.12 26.53
C VAL A 1087 43.50 2.17 25.53
N SER A 1088 43.66 1.79 24.25
CA SER A 1088 44.09 2.71 23.21
C SER A 1088 43.10 3.88 23.01
N THR A 1089 41.80 3.59 22.94
CA THR A 1089 40.76 4.62 22.74
C THR A 1089 40.62 5.54 23.96
N LEU A 1090 40.63 5.00 25.18
CA LEU A 1090 40.55 5.79 26.41
C LEU A 1090 41.78 6.68 26.62
N THR A 1091 42.98 6.20 26.25
CA THR A 1091 44.22 7.01 26.31
C THR A 1091 44.10 8.21 25.38
N LYS A 1092 43.56 8.02 24.18
CA LYS A 1092 43.34 9.10 23.22
C LYS A 1092 42.26 10.08 23.67
N ALA A 1093 41.17 9.60 24.26
CA ALA A 1093 40.15 10.46 24.85
C ALA A 1093 40.72 11.31 25.99
N GLN A 1094 41.61 10.74 26.82
CA GLN A 1094 42.33 11.49 27.85
C GLN A 1094 43.17 12.62 27.25
N GLU A 1095 43.89 12.38 26.15
CA GLU A 1095 44.65 13.42 25.44
C GLU A 1095 43.76 14.58 24.97
N VAL A 1096 42.56 14.28 24.45
CA VAL A 1096 41.60 15.30 23.99
C VAL A 1096 41.02 16.10 25.17
N ILE A 1097 40.69 15.42 26.28
CA ILE A 1097 40.17 16.08 27.51
C ILE A 1097 41.20 17.03 28.10
N MET A 1098 42.48 16.64 28.10
CA MET A 1098 43.58 17.48 28.60
C MET A 1098 43.78 18.77 27.77
N GLN A 1099 43.18 18.87 26.59
CA GLN A 1099 43.20 20.06 25.73
C GLN A 1099 41.93 20.94 25.84
N GLU A 1100 41.10 20.75 26.88
CA GLU A 1100 39.88 21.54 27.17
C GLU A 1100 38.82 21.53 26.05
N LYS A 1101 38.75 20.46 25.25
CA LYS A 1101 37.71 20.28 24.21
C LYS A 1101 36.42 19.70 24.81
N GLU A 1102 35.29 20.35 24.57
CA GLU A 1102 33.96 19.87 24.95
C GLU A 1102 33.50 18.72 24.01
N ASN A 1103 32.49 17.93 24.42
CA ASN A 1103 31.86 16.83 23.67
C ASN A 1103 32.59 15.47 23.60
N VAL A 1104 33.68 15.25 24.33
CA VAL A 1104 34.36 13.93 24.39
C VAL A 1104 33.43 12.84 24.95
N ALA A 1105 32.63 13.16 25.96
CA ALA A 1105 31.69 12.21 26.57
C ALA A 1105 30.63 11.69 25.59
N ILE A 1106 30.20 12.53 24.64
CA ILE A 1106 29.20 12.17 23.62
C ILE A 1106 29.80 11.19 22.61
N ILE A 1107 31.09 11.31 22.28
CA ILE A 1107 31.79 10.40 21.36
C ILE A 1107 32.03 9.02 22.01
N LEU A 1108 32.30 8.99 23.32
CA LEU A 1108 32.50 7.74 24.06
C LEU A 1108 31.18 7.03 24.41
N GLN A 1109 30.06 7.74 24.37
CA GLN A 1109 28.74 7.15 24.55
C GLN A 1109 28.43 6.23 23.37
N CYS A 1110 28.07 4.97 23.65
CA CYS A 1110 27.91 3.90 22.65
C CYS A 1110 29.22 3.41 21.97
N ASP A 1111 30.40 3.67 22.56
CA ASP A 1111 31.67 3.07 22.11
C ASP A 1111 31.91 1.67 22.71
N ILE A 1112 32.91 0.94 22.21
CA ILE A 1112 33.32 -0.40 22.69
C ILE A 1112 33.53 -0.40 24.22
N SER A 1113 34.10 0.67 24.79
CA SER A 1113 34.36 0.76 26.24
C SER A 1113 33.09 0.94 27.08
N ASP A 1114 32.07 1.61 26.55
CA ASP A 1114 30.83 1.90 27.27
C ASP A 1114 29.82 0.77 27.12
N SER A 1115 29.63 0.27 25.89
CA SER A 1115 28.62 -0.75 25.58
C SER A 1115 29.13 -2.17 25.86
N LEU A 1116 30.21 -2.60 25.20
CA LEU A 1116 30.64 -4.01 25.20
C LEU A 1116 31.39 -4.40 26.49
N LEU A 1117 32.35 -3.58 26.90
CA LEU A 1117 33.20 -3.86 28.07
C LEU A 1117 32.39 -3.90 29.38
N TYR A 1118 31.45 -2.96 29.55
CA TYR A 1118 30.58 -2.91 30.73
C TYR A 1118 29.74 -4.18 30.87
N GLU A 1119 29.09 -4.61 29.79
CA GLU A 1119 28.28 -5.84 29.79
C GLU A 1119 29.15 -7.10 29.98
N LEU A 1120 30.36 -7.12 29.44
CA LEU A 1120 31.28 -8.25 29.59
C LEU A 1120 31.68 -8.44 31.05
N LEU A 1121 32.01 -7.36 31.76
CA LEU A 1121 32.35 -7.38 33.17
C LEU A 1121 31.19 -7.89 34.02
N LEU A 1122 29.97 -7.40 33.78
CA LEU A 1122 28.76 -7.89 34.46
C LEU A 1122 28.53 -9.38 34.19
N GLY A 1123 28.66 -9.81 32.93
CA GLY A 1123 28.51 -11.20 32.53
C GLY A 1123 29.52 -12.12 33.23
N LEU A 1124 30.80 -11.74 33.28
CA LEU A 1124 31.84 -12.50 33.96
C LEU A 1124 31.59 -12.62 35.47
N ILE A 1125 31.13 -11.54 36.12
CA ILE A 1125 30.76 -11.55 37.54
C ILE A 1125 29.59 -12.51 37.79
N LEU A 1126 28.59 -12.53 36.90
CA LEU A 1126 27.44 -13.43 37.00
C LEU A 1126 27.86 -14.89 36.82
N VAL A 1127 28.68 -15.19 35.81
CA VAL A 1127 29.24 -16.54 35.58
C VAL A 1127 30.05 -17.01 36.80
N GLN A 1128 30.85 -16.13 37.41
CA GLN A 1128 31.62 -16.45 38.61
C GLN A 1128 30.74 -16.70 39.84
N LYS A 1129 29.55 -16.09 39.91
CA LYS A 1129 28.63 -16.25 41.03
C LYS A 1129 27.77 -17.53 40.92
N GLU A 1130 27.51 -18.00 39.70
CA GLU A 1130 26.76 -19.23 39.43
C GLU A 1130 27.63 -20.50 39.40
N ARG A 1131 28.94 -20.39 39.12
CA ARG A 1131 29.93 -21.44 39.36
C ARG A 1131 30.28 -21.54 40.85
#